data_AF-A0A535VNT6-F1
#
_entry.id   AF-A0A535VNT6-F1
#
_cell.length_a   1.000
_cell.length_b   1.000
_cell.length_c   1.000
_cell.angle_alpha   90.00
_cell.angle_beta   90.00
_cell.angle_gamma   90.00
#
_symmetry.space_group_name_H-M   'P 1'
#
loop_
_entity.id
_entity.type
_entity.pdbx_description
1 polymer ?
#
loop_
_entity_poly.entity_id
_entity_poly.type
_entity_poly.pdbx_seq_one_letter_code
_entity_poly.pdbx_strand_id
1 'polypeptide(L)'
;AQKRKTAVVDQLVKGVEGLLKAGGVTVLSGEARLGGGGKVTVGDQSITGKNIVIATGSAVSRIPLKGAELTIDSDRILELREVPRRLAVIGGGVVGMEFAAMFAALGSKVTVLEMLPQVLPMVDSDLVAAYSKHLGGMGGTIQTNARVTEVVKTRDALQVQFSAGAEGGAVDADQVLLAVGRTPYTEGLGAEEAGVKLERGRVVVDQHLSTTAGGVWAIGDVIGGIMLAHVASYEGVCAVESIAGHSDRTPDYHAVPNCIYTEPEIAHVGLGEKDAREKGLDVRVGRFPFAASGRALTLGQSEGFVKVIADSRSGKLLGAHIIGPRATDLIAEATLAIQNGLTLEQLDLTIHAHPTLPESLLESALAAQGRAIHITNRRSAPTKPTPRTAESSSGGGEENKPVVAAVKSPPSTKQISAKSLELNKENRDFLLGLHREMQLIRRFEERAQEQYTKAKIGGYCHLNLGEEATVVGGIKALKPNDYIFTSYREHGHAIARGIDPKSVMAELFGKETGTSHGRGGSMHMFDAGLRFMGGYGIVGGHLPLAAGGGWAVRYRKAKDVVFCMFGDGATNIGSFHESLNFSKVFKLPIVWFCINNRYGMGTPVEAASAVKDIYQKACAYDMESIQVDGMNLREVLLRTSEMVEKTRADSEPRFVEALCYRFKGHSVVDPDKYRSAEDKETWRKADPIVFFEHELEKAGLANEEHFKSVRQEVDTEIQEVVKFADESPDPRADDLYKFVYADEWEDRPELKSEPV
;
A
#
# COMPACT_ATOMS: atom_id res chain seq x y z
N ALA A 1 -27.45 12.25 2.15
CA ALA A 1 -27.50 10.99 1.39
C ALA A 1 -28.29 11.11 0.09
N GLN A 2 -29.62 11.31 0.13
CA GLN A 2 -30.49 11.29 -1.07
C GLN A 2 -30.04 12.18 -2.23
N LYS A 3 -29.74 13.47 -1.98
CA LYS A 3 -29.23 14.37 -3.04
C LYS A 3 -27.97 13.85 -3.72
N ARG A 4 -27.04 13.25 -2.96
CA ARG A 4 -25.81 12.66 -3.49
C ARG A 4 -26.12 11.42 -4.32
N LYS A 5 -27.01 10.54 -3.86
CA LYS A 5 -27.49 9.37 -4.62
C LYS A 5 -28.04 9.81 -5.99
N THR A 6 -29.00 10.74 -6.00
CA THR A 6 -29.61 11.24 -7.23
C THR A 6 -28.55 11.84 -8.17
N ALA A 7 -27.63 12.65 -7.66
CA ALA A 7 -26.56 13.22 -8.48
C ALA A 7 -25.66 12.15 -9.12
N VAL A 8 -25.32 11.08 -8.38
CA VAL A 8 -24.54 9.95 -8.92
C VAL A 8 -25.33 9.22 -10.01
N VAL A 9 -26.62 8.94 -9.77
CA VAL A 9 -27.50 8.30 -10.77
C VAL A 9 -27.59 9.16 -12.04
N ASP A 10 -27.89 10.45 -11.91
CA ASP A 10 -28.01 11.37 -13.03
C ASP A 10 -26.72 11.46 -13.85
N GLN A 11 -25.56 11.48 -13.17
CA GLN A 11 -24.26 11.51 -13.83
C GLN A 11 -24.00 10.23 -14.63
N LEU A 12 -24.28 9.06 -14.05
CA LEU A 12 -24.06 7.77 -14.72
C LEU A 12 -25.01 7.58 -15.90
N VAL A 13 -26.30 7.91 -15.74
CA VAL A 13 -27.30 7.83 -16.83
C VAL A 13 -26.90 8.73 -17.99
N LYS A 14 -26.56 10.00 -17.73
CA LYS A 14 -26.08 10.93 -18.76
C LYS A 14 -24.79 10.44 -19.42
N GLY A 15 -23.91 9.80 -18.67
CA GLY A 15 -22.71 9.16 -19.20
C GLY A 15 -23.06 8.10 -20.25
N VAL A 16 -24.00 7.20 -19.93
CA VAL A 16 -24.48 6.17 -20.87
C VAL A 16 -25.14 6.78 -22.09
N GLU A 17 -26.01 7.79 -21.93
CA GLU A 17 -26.62 8.51 -23.05
C GLU A 17 -25.56 9.12 -23.98
N GLY A 18 -24.51 9.71 -23.40
CA GLY A 18 -23.38 10.26 -24.13
C GLY A 18 -22.60 9.19 -24.91
N LEU A 19 -22.36 8.03 -24.29
CA LEU A 19 -21.68 6.88 -24.92
C LEU A 19 -22.49 6.31 -26.09
N LEU A 20 -23.81 6.12 -25.93
CA LEU A 20 -24.69 5.66 -26.99
C LEU A 20 -24.70 6.62 -28.19
N LYS A 21 -24.78 7.92 -27.92
CA LYS A 21 -24.70 8.96 -28.96
C LYS A 21 -23.35 8.96 -29.67
N ALA A 22 -22.24 8.86 -28.94
CA ALA A 22 -20.90 8.81 -29.51
C ALA A 22 -20.68 7.55 -30.37
N GLY A 23 -21.31 6.42 -29.98
CA GLY A 23 -21.33 5.18 -30.75
C GLY A 23 -22.29 5.17 -31.94
N GLY A 24 -22.99 6.27 -32.22
CA GLY A 24 -23.96 6.35 -33.32
C GLY A 24 -25.24 5.53 -33.10
N VAL A 25 -25.54 5.15 -31.86
CA VAL A 25 -26.73 4.37 -31.52
C VAL A 25 -27.97 5.27 -31.54
N THR A 26 -29.01 4.84 -32.27
CA THR A 26 -30.32 5.51 -32.24
C THR A 26 -31.14 4.98 -31.08
N VAL A 27 -31.50 5.87 -30.14
CA VAL A 27 -32.32 5.52 -28.98
C VAL A 27 -33.78 5.90 -29.28
N LEU A 28 -34.69 4.93 -29.15
CA LEU A 28 -36.13 5.14 -29.25
C LEU A 28 -36.75 4.98 -27.87
N SER A 29 -37.42 6.03 -27.39
CA SER A 29 -38.06 6.03 -26.07
C SER A 29 -39.50 5.55 -26.17
N GLY A 30 -39.80 4.39 -25.58
CA GLY A 30 -41.15 3.83 -25.52
C GLY A 30 -41.13 2.35 -25.16
N GLU A 31 -42.31 1.76 -24.96
CA GLU A 31 -42.44 0.32 -24.76
C GLU A 31 -42.28 -0.42 -26.09
N ALA A 32 -41.37 -1.40 -26.12
CA ALA A 32 -41.09 -2.20 -27.30
C ALA A 32 -41.85 -3.53 -27.25
N ARG A 33 -42.44 -3.94 -28.38
CA ARG A 33 -43.11 -5.23 -28.57
C ARG A 33 -42.60 -5.93 -29.83
N LEU A 34 -42.33 -7.23 -29.72
CA LEU A 34 -41.92 -8.07 -30.84
C LEU A 34 -43.12 -8.39 -31.73
N GLY A 35 -42.96 -8.21 -33.04
CA GLY A 35 -43.99 -8.48 -34.06
C GLY A 35 -43.73 -9.73 -34.92
N GLY A 36 -42.63 -10.45 -34.66
CA GLY A 36 -42.16 -11.57 -35.50
C GLY A 36 -41.44 -11.12 -36.77
N GLY A 37 -40.67 -12.02 -37.39
CA GLY A 37 -39.97 -11.77 -38.67
C GLY A 37 -39.00 -10.58 -38.65
N GLY A 38 -38.38 -10.29 -37.50
CA GLY A 38 -37.46 -9.16 -37.32
C GLY A 38 -38.14 -7.81 -37.06
N LYS A 39 -39.48 -7.76 -36.94
CA LYS A 39 -40.23 -6.52 -36.69
C LYS A 39 -40.34 -6.23 -35.19
N VAL A 40 -40.13 -4.97 -34.80
CA VAL A 40 -40.34 -4.45 -33.44
C VAL A 40 -41.17 -3.17 -33.51
N THR A 41 -42.18 -3.04 -32.66
CA THR A 41 -42.98 -1.80 -32.53
C THR A 41 -42.61 -1.07 -31.25
N VAL A 42 -42.40 0.24 -31.33
CA VAL A 42 -42.11 1.13 -30.18
C VAL A 42 -43.09 2.31 -30.24
N GLY A 43 -44.11 2.29 -29.38
CA GLY A 43 -45.26 3.20 -29.53
C GLY A 43 -45.91 3.05 -30.92
N ASP A 44 -46.05 4.16 -31.66
CA ASP A 44 -46.60 4.17 -33.03
C ASP A 44 -45.56 3.84 -34.11
N GLN A 45 -44.28 3.69 -33.74
CA GLN A 45 -43.20 3.41 -34.70
C GLN A 45 -43.01 1.92 -34.89
N SER A 46 -42.74 1.51 -36.13
CA SER A 46 -42.35 0.14 -36.47
C SER A 46 -40.97 0.14 -37.11
N ILE A 47 -40.08 -0.67 -36.56
CA ILE A 47 -38.72 -0.88 -37.07
C ILE A 47 -38.52 -2.35 -37.44
N THR A 48 -37.58 -2.61 -38.36
CA THR A 48 -37.19 -3.96 -38.76
C THR A 48 -35.69 -4.12 -38.57
N GLY A 49 -35.30 -5.10 -37.76
CA GLY A 49 -33.92 -5.49 -37.54
C GLY A 49 -33.64 -6.87 -38.11
N LYS A 50 -32.43 -7.08 -38.65
CA LYS A 50 -31.96 -8.43 -39.01
C LYS A 50 -31.73 -9.27 -37.75
N ASN A 51 -31.27 -8.61 -36.69
CA ASN A 51 -30.92 -9.21 -35.42
C ASN A 51 -31.55 -8.40 -34.28
N ILE A 52 -32.11 -9.08 -33.28
CA ILE A 52 -32.77 -8.47 -32.12
C ILE A 52 -32.19 -9.08 -30.85
N VAL A 53 -31.74 -8.25 -29.91
CA VAL A 53 -31.30 -8.70 -28.57
C VAL A 53 -32.33 -8.25 -27.53
N ILE A 54 -32.92 -9.20 -26.81
CA ILE A 54 -33.86 -8.94 -25.71
C ILE A 54 -33.05 -8.77 -24.42
N ALA A 55 -33.13 -7.59 -23.82
CA ALA A 55 -32.45 -7.25 -22.56
C ALA A 55 -33.40 -6.53 -21.58
N THR A 56 -34.65 -7.00 -21.48
CA THR A 56 -35.71 -6.37 -20.67
C THR A 56 -35.54 -6.53 -19.16
N GLY A 57 -34.52 -7.29 -18.72
CA GLY A 57 -34.18 -7.46 -17.32
C GLY A 57 -35.25 -8.19 -16.52
N SER A 58 -35.44 -7.75 -15.27
CA SER A 58 -36.36 -8.35 -14.31
C SER A 58 -37.13 -7.30 -13.52
N ALA A 59 -38.21 -7.72 -12.86
CA ALA A 59 -39.00 -6.91 -11.94
C ALA A 59 -38.98 -7.51 -10.52
N VAL A 60 -39.36 -6.72 -9.51
CA VAL A 60 -39.49 -7.19 -8.13
C VAL A 60 -40.53 -8.29 -8.04
N SER A 61 -40.17 -9.43 -7.43
CA SER A 61 -41.11 -10.53 -7.25
C SER A 61 -42.20 -10.16 -6.25
N ARG A 62 -43.45 -10.46 -6.62
CA ARG A 62 -44.60 -10.34 -5.73
C ARG A 62 -45.01 -11.74 -5.25
N ILE A 63 -45.25 -11.86 -3.95
CA ILE A 63 -45.82 -13.07 -3.35
C ILE A 63 -47.27 -12.79 -2.92
N PRO A 64 -48.16 -13.79 -2.98
CA PRO A 64 -49.51 -13.66 -2.43
C PRO A 64 -49.43 -13.59 -0.89
N LEU A 65 -49.21 -12.38 -0.37
CA LEU A 65 -49.09 -12.07 1.04
C LEU A 65 -50.23 -11.12 1.44
N LYS A 66 -51.00 -11.49 2.46
CA LYS A 66 -52.05 -10.63 3.00
C LYS A 66 -51.40 -9.38 3.63
N GLY A 67 -51.84 -8.19 3.20
CA GLY A 67 -51.24 -6.92 3.61
C GLY A 67 -49.98 -6.51 2.83
N ALA A 68 -49.69 -7.13 1.68
CA ALA A 68 -48.55 -6.77 0.83
C ALA A 68 -48.55 -5.28 0.42
N GLU A 69 -49.72 -4.66 0.28
CA GLU A 69 -49.89 -3.23 0.00
C GLU A 69 -49.35 -2.30 1.10
N LEU A 70 -49.11 -2.83 2.30
CA LEU A 70 -48.50 -2.10 3.42
C LEU A 70 -46.97 -2.16 3.40
N THR A 71 -46.38 -2.90 2.45
CA THR A 71 -44.93 -3.04 2.29
C THR A 71 -44.39 -2.09 1.22
N ILE A 72 -43.08 -1.87 1.24
CA ILE A 72 -42.35 -1.21 0.16
C ILE A 72 -41.36 -2.19 -0.46
N ASP A 73 -40.94 -1.92 -1.69
CA ASP A 73 -39.93 -2.68 -2.42
C ASP A 73 -38.56 -1.98 -2.40
N SER A 74 -37.60 -2.56 -3.12
CA SER A 74 -36.24 -2.04 -3.28
C SER A 74 -36.16 -0.66 -3.92
N ASP A 75 -37.15 -0.30 -4.74
CA ASP A 75 -37.16 0.99 -5.44
C ASP A 75 -37.68 2.06 -4.49
N ARG A 76 -38.78 1.78 -3.79
CA ARG A 76 -39.40 2.74 -2.90
C ARG A 76 -38.59 2.98 -1.63
N ILE A 77 -37.87 1.99 -1.11
CA ILE A 77 -37.02 2.18 0.08
C ILE A 77 -35.88 3.17 -0.16
N LEU A 78 -35.37 3.25 -1.40
CA LEU A 78 -34.36 4.24 -1.79
C LEU A 78 -34.88 5.67 -1.85
N GLU A 79 -36.21 5.88 -1.75
CA GLU A 79 -36.86 7.19 -1.77
C GLU A 79 -37.33 7.66 -0.38
N LEU A 80 -37.04 6.89 0.68
CA LEU A 80 -37.36 7.29 2.04
C LEU A 80 -36.62 8.58 2.41
N ARG A 81 -37.39 9.52 2.98
CA ARG A 81 -36.89 10.82 3.45
C ARG A 81 -36.43 10.80 4.90
N GLU A 82 -36.92 9.83 5.66
CA GLU A 82 -36.63 9.63 7.08
C GLU A 82 -36.22 8.18 7.32
N VAL A 83 -35.33 7.99 8.29
CA VAL A 83 -34.87 6.66 8.71
C VAL A 83 -35.94 6.08 9.66
N PRO A 84 -36.59 4.94 9.34
CA PRO A 84 -37.56 4.32 10.23
C PRO A 84 -36.86 3.86 11.51
N ARG A 85 -37.50 4.01 12.68
CA ARG A 85 -36.87 3.54 13.93
C ARG A 85 -36.83 2.02 13.97
N ARG A 86 -37.83 1.37 13.37
CA ARG A 86 -37.95 -0.09 13.24
C ARG A 86 -38.21 -0.47 11.78
N LEU A 87 -37.34 -1.31 11.23
CA LEU A 87 -37.48 -1.86 9.87
C LEU A 87 -37.62 -3.38 9.94
N ALA A 88 -38.72 -3.91 9.40
CA ALA A 88 -38.83 -5.34 9.13
C ALA A 88 -38.48 -5.61 7.66
N VAL A 89 -37.62 -6.60 7.41
CA VAL A 89 -37.22 -7.04 6.07
C VAL A 89 -37.74 -8.46 5.87
N ILE A 90 -38.56 -8.67 4.84
CA ILE A 90 -39.08 -9.97 4.44
C ILE A 90 -38.23 -10.47 3.26
N GLY A 91 -37.43 -11.51 3.51
CA GLY A 91 -36.46 -12.06 2.56
C GLY A 91 -35.01 -11.70 2.93
N GLY A 92 -34.22 -12.72 3.22
CA GLY A 92 -32.81 -12.66 3.58
C GLY A 92 -31.87 -12.92 2.40
N GLY A 93 -32.28 -12.58 1.18
CA GLY A 93 -31.40 -12.55 0.01
C GLY A 93 -30.50 -11.31 -0.02
N VAL A 94 -29.66 -11.17 -1.05
CA VAL A 94 -28.69 -10.07 -1.21
C VAL A 94 -29.31 -8.70 -0.96
N VAL A 95 -30.39 -8.37 -1.69
CA VAL A 95 -31.10 -7.08 -1.57
C VAL A 95 -31.59 -6.82 -0.15
N GLY A 96 -32.21 -7.83 0.48
CA GLY A 96 -32.73 -7.70 1.84
C GLY A 96 -31.62 -7.44 2.85
N MET A 97 -30.50 -8.16 2.74
CA MET A 97 -29.37 -8.01 3.66
C MET A 97 -28.61 -6.69 3.47
N GLU A 98 -28.45 -6.19 2.25
CA GLU A 98 -27.83 -4.87 2.01
C GLU A 98 -28.64 -3.74 2.66
N PHE A 99 -29.96 -3.73 2.46
CA PHE A 99 -30.82 -2.77 3.13
C PHE A 99 -30.85 -2.97 4.64
N ALA A 100 -30.83 -4.22 5.12
CA ALA A 100 -30.76 -4.49 6.55
C ALA A 100 -29.49 -3.90 7.18
N ALA A 101 -28.31 -4.11 6.57
CA ALA A 101 -27.06 -3.53 7.03
C ALA A 101 -27.08 -1.99 6.96
N MET A 102 -27.52 -1.42 5.84
CA MET A 102 -27.56 0.03 5.65
C MET A 102 -28.44 0.71 6.71
N PHE A 103 -29.64 0.20 6.95
CA PHE A 103 -30.56 0.80 7.92
C PHE A 103 -30.13 0.55 9.37
N ALA A 104 -29.52 -0.61 9.68
CA ALA A 104 -28.92 -0.86 10.99
C ALA A 104 -27.77 0.13 11.27
N ALA A 105 -26.89 0.37 10.29
CA ALA A 105 -25.81 1.36 10.40
C ALA A 105 -26.33 2.81 10.57
N LEU A 106 -27.51 3.11 10.01
CA LEU A 106 -28.21 4.39 10.21
C LEU A 106 -28.98 4.47 11.55
N GLY A 107 -28.94 3.41 12.38
CA GLY A 107 -29.53 3.37 13.72
C GLY A 107 -30.94 2.76 13.80
N SER A 108 -31.44 2.14 12.73
CA SER A 108 -32.73 1.44 12.76
C SER A 108 -32.61 0.12 13.53
N LYS A 109 -33.61 -0.24 14.32
CA LYS A 109 -33.75 -1.62 14.81
C LYS A 109 -34.29 -2.48 13.68
N VAL A 110 -33.42 -3.29 13.07
CA VAL A 110 -33.76 -4.11 11.91
C VAL A 110 -34.11 -5.54 12.33
N THR A 111 -35.19 -6.10 11.77
CA THR A 111 -35.48 -7.53 11.89
C THR A 111 -35.66 -8.15 10.51
N VAL A 112 -34.83 -9.14 10.17
CA VAL A 112 -34.91 -9.90 8.92
C VAL A 112 -35.65 -11.20 9.17
N LEU A 113 -36.68 -11.47 8.38
CA LEU A 113 -37.47 -12.69 8.39
C LEU A 113 -37.14 -13.48 7.12
N GLU A 114 -36.53 -14.65 7.28
CA GLU A 114 -36.15 -15.55 6.18
C GLU A 114 -36.84 -16.91 6.36
N MET A 115 -37.47 -17.39 5.28
CA MET A 115 -38.19 -18.66 5.28
C MET A 115 -37.24 -19.87 5.28
N LEU A 116 -36.07 -19.74 4.66
CA LEU A 116 -35.06 -20.79 4.61
C LEU A 116 -34.29 -20.90 5.95
N PRO A 117 -33.56 -22.00 6.17
CA PRO A 117 -32.74 -22.17 7.36
C PRO A 117 -31.59 -21.18 7.51
N GLN A 118 -31.21 -20.49 6.43
CA GLN A 118 -30.09 -19.56 6.36
C GLN A 118 -30.46 -18.35 5.49
N VAL A 119 -30.01 -17.16 5.89
CA VAL A 119 -29.94 -16.00 4.98
C VAL A 119 -28.78 -16.16 4.00
N LEU A 120 -28.82 -15.45 2.88
CA LEU A 120 -27.80 -15.54 1.82
C LEU A 120 -27.52 -17.02 1.47
N PRO A 121 -28.52 -17.79 1.02
CA PRO A 121 -28.41 -19.25 0.90
C PRO A 121 -27.33 -19.73 -0.08
N MET A 122 -26.83 -18.84 -0.95
CA MET A 122 -25.73 -19.06 -1.89
C MET A 122 -24.33 -18.85 -1.28
N VAL A 123 -24.24 -18.26 -0.08
CA VAL A 123 -22.99 -17.90 0.58
C VAL A 123 -22.59 -19.00 1.57
N ASP A 124 -21.29 -19.32 1.62
CA ASP A 124 -20.73 -20.28 2.58
C ASP A 124 -21.09 -19.91 4.03
N SER A 125 -21.48 -20.91 4.81
CA SER A 125 -22.06 -20.72 6.15
C SER A 125 -21.11 -20.01 7.12
N ASP A 126 -19.79 -20.12 6.93
CA ASP A 126 -18.81 -19.43 7.78
C ASP A 126 -18.93 -17.91 7.63
N LEU A 127 -19.18 -17.42 6.41
CA LEU A 127 -19.34 -16.00 6.12
C LEU A 127 -20.68 -15.50 6.66
N VAL A 128 -21.75 -16.29 6.48
CA VAL A 128 -23.07 -15.94 7.00
C VAL A 128 -23.06 -15.88 8.53
N ALA A 129 -22.36 -16.77 9.20
CA ALA A 129 -22.21 -16.74 10.66
C ALA A 129 -21.48 -15.47 11.13
N ALA A 130 -20.38 -15.10 10.45
CA ALA A 130 -19.65 -13.88 10.76
C ALA A 130 -20.50 -12.61 10.53
N TYR A 131 -21.20 -12.54 9.41
CA TYR A 131 -22.09 -11.42 9.11
C TYR A 131 -23.29 -11.33 10.05
N SER A 132 -23.91 -12.46 10.40
CA SER A 132 -25.04 -12.49 11.34
C SER A 132 -24.63 -11.97 12.72
N LYS A 133 -23.41 -12.30 13.16
CA LYS A 133 -22.82 -11.76 14.40
C LYS A 133 -22.59 -10.24 14.29
N HIS A 134 -22.05 -9.77 13.16
CA HIS A 134 -21.84 -8.35 12.90
C HIS A 134 -23.16 -7.56 12.97
N LEU A 135 -24.18 -8.00 12.23
CA LEU A 135 -25.50 -7.36 12.21
C LEU A 135 -26.15 -7.36 13.61
N GLY A 136 -25.99 -8.44 14.37
CA GLY A 136 -26.42 -8.52 15.77
C GLY A 136 -25.74 -7.48 16.67
N GLY A 137 -24.45 -7.21 16.46
CA GLY A 137 -23.71 -6.15 17.15
C GLY A 137 -24.26 -4.75 16.88
N MET A 138 -24.86 -4.52 15.70
CA MET A 138 -25.56 -3.28 15.34
C MET A 138 -27.02 -3.22 15.82
N GLY A 139 -27.48 -4.22 16.58
CA GLY A 139 -28.87 -4.29 17.07
C GLY A 139 -29.87 -4.87 16.07
N GLY A 140 -29.39 -5.47 14.97
CA GLY A 140 -30.22 -6.22 14.04
C GLY A 140 -30.56 -7.62 14.56
N THR A 141 -31.65 -8.20 14.06
CA THR A 141 -32.08 -9.57 14.38
C THR A 141 -32.37 -10.32 13.11
N ILE A 142 -31.91 -11.57 13.01
CA ILE A 142 -32.22 -12.47 11.90
C ILE A 142 -33.03 -13.65 12.46
N GLN A 143 -34.21 -13.84 11.90
CA GLN A 143 -35.07 -14.99 12.18
C GLN A 143 -35.18 -15.85 10.91
N THR A 144 -34.49 -16.99 10.91
CA THR A 144 -34.60 -18.00 9.85
C THR A 144 -35.75 -18.97 10.14
N ASN A 145 -36.12 -19.79 9.16
CA ASN A 145 -37.30 -20.66 9.22
C ASN A 145 -38.59 -19.92 9.57
N ALA A 146 -38.68 -18.63 9.22
CA ALA A 146 -39.81 -17.76 9.46
C ALA A 146 -40.58 -17.51 8.16
N ARG A 147 -41.73 -18.15 8.02
CA ARG A 147 -42.65 -17.88 6.90
C ARG A 147 -43.64 -16.80 7.32
N VAL A 148 -43.50 -15.61 6.73
CA VAL A 148 -44.46 -14.51 6.92
C VAL A 148 -45.84 -14.90 6.39
N THR A 149 -46.86 -14.67 7.19
CA THR A 149 -48.26 -15.02 6.88
C THR A 149 -49.11 -13.79 6.58
N GLU A 150 -48.87 -12.69 7.29
CA GLU A 150 -49.67 -11.46 7.16
C GLU A 150 -48.88 -10.22 7.62
N VAL A 151 -49.14 -9.09 6.98
CA VAL A 151 -48.76 -7.75 7.47
C VAL A 151 -50.03 -6.99 7.81
N VAL A 152 -50.14 -6.50 9.04
CA VAL A 152 -51.31 -5.72 9.49
C VAL A 152 -50.91 -4.34 9.96
N LYS A 153 -51.82 -3.38 9.79
CA LYS A 153 -51.69 -2.06 10.40
C LYS A 153 -52.35 -2.07 11.78
N THR A 154 -51.57 -1.79 12.81
CA THR A 154 -52.06 -1.58 14.18
C THR A 154 -52.23 -0.08 14.46
N ARG A 155 -52.65 0.29 15.68
CA ARG A 155 -52.87 1.70 16.05
C ARG A 155 -51.59 2.55 15.93
N ASP A 156 -50.44 1.98 16.27
CA ASP A 156 -49.18 2.72 16.43
C ASP A 156 -48.02 2.15 15.58
N ALA A 157 -48.23 1.06 14.82
CA ALA A 157 -47.19 0.38 14.03
C ALA A 157 -47.74 -0.46 12.88
N LEU A 158 -46.89 -0.86 11.94
CA LEU A 158 -47.10 -2.07 11.14
C LEU A 158 -46.66 -3.28 11.96
N GLN A 159 -47.34 -4.41 11.81
CA GLN A 159 -46.96 -5.66 12.46
C GLN A 159 -46.86 -6.78 11.43
N VAL A 160 -45.71 -7.44 11.39
CA VAL A 160 -45.41 -8.56 10.49
C VAL A 160 -45.56 -9.86 11.28
N GLN A 161 -46.57 -10.66 10.91
CA GLN A 161 -46.85 -11.95 11.53
C GLN A 161 -46.21 -13.06 10.72
N PHE A 162 -45.60 -14.02 11.40
CA PHE A 162 -44.91 -15.14 10.78
C PHE A 162 -45.08 -16.43 11.57
N SER A 163 -44.92 -17.54 10.87
CA SER A 163 -44.84 -18.88 11.46
C SER A 163 -43.37 -19.28 11.58
N ALA A 164 -42.98 -19.72 12.77
CA ALA A 164 -41.67 -20.29 13.07
C ALA A 164 -41.87 -21.33 14.20
N GLY A 165 -41.55 -22.60 13.94
CA GLY A 165 -41.85 -23.68 14.89
C GLY A 165 -43.35 -23.84 15.17
N ALA A 166 -43.70 -24.20 16.41
CA ALA A 166 -45.09 -24.51 16.82
C ALA A 166 -45.93 -23.28 17.26
N GLU A 167 -45.30 -22.17 17.67
CA GLU A 167 -46.01 -21.03 18.30
C GLU A 167 -46.09 -19.76 17.43
N GLY A 168 -45.34 -19.68 16.33
CA GLY A 168 -45.34 -18.48 15.46
C GLY A 168 -44.77 -17.23 16.16
N GLY A 169 -44.91 -16.07 15.54
CA GLY A 169 -44.41 -14.81 16.09
C GLY A 169 -44.90 -13.57 15.35
N ALA A 170 -44.64 -12.40 15.93
CA ALA A 170 -44.95 -11.10 15.35
C ALA A 170 -43.83 -10.09 15.62
N VAL A 171 -43.57 -9.20 14.66
CA VAL A 171 -42.61 -8.10 14.79
C VAL A 171 -43.30 -6.79 14.44
N ASP A 172 -43.22 -5.80 15.33
CA ASP A 172 -43.68 -4.45 15.03
C ASP A 172 -42.59 -3.64 14.29
N ALA A 173 -43.00 -2.92 13.26
CA ALA A 173 -42.14 -2.08 12.45
C ALA A 173 -42.82 -0.75 12.07
N ASP A 174 -42.02 0.27 11.79
CA ASP A 174 -42.52 1.53 11.22
C ASP A 174 -42.58 1.43 9.69
N GLN A 175 -41.71 0.61 9.11
CA GLN A 175 -41.66 0.30 7.68
C GLN A 175 -41.36 -1.19 7.46
N VAL A 176 -41.95 -1.78 6.42
CA VAL A 176 -41.72 -3.17 6.02
C VAL A 176 -41.18 -3.21 4.59
N LEU A 177 -40.01 -3.81 4.39
CA LEU A 177 -39.41 -4.08 3.07
C LEU A 177 -39.75 -5.51 2.63
N LEU A 178 -40.33 -5.66 1.44
CA LEU A 178 -40.54 -6.96 0.79
C LEU A 178 -39.44 -7.19 -0.26
N ALA A 179 -38.47 -8.04 0.05
CA ALA A 179 -37.28 -8.32 -0.76
C ALA A 179 -37.09 -9.82 -1.02
N VAL A 180 -38.14 -10.46 -1.58
CA VAL A 180 -38.21 -11.93 -1.76
C VAL A 180 -37.67 -12.44 -3.10
N GLY A 181 -37.09 -11.56 -3.91
CA GLY A 181 -36.45 -11.91 -5.18
C GLY A 181 -36.90 -11.05 -6.36
N ARG A 182 -36.50 -11.47 -7.56
CA ARG A 182 -36.83 -10.84 -8.83
C ARG A 182 -37.33 -11.89 -9.82
N THR A 183 -38.22 -11.48 -10.72
CA THR A 183 -38.77 -12.31 -11.80
C THR A 183 -38.42 -11.72 -13.17
N PRO A 184 -38.04 -12.54 -14.16
CA PRO A 184 -37.82 -12.09 -15.54
C PRO A 184 -38.96 -11.21 -16.06
N TYR A 185 -38.64 -10.11 -16.75
CA TYR A 185 -39.63 -9.15 -17.23
C TYR A 185 -39.95 -9.40 -18.70
N THR A 186 -41.01 -10.17 -18.95
CA THR A 186 -41.51 -10.51 -20.30
C THR A 186 -42.94 -10.02 -20.56
N GLU A 187 -43.53 -9.29 -19.62
CA GLU A 187 -44.86 -8.71 -19.76
C GLU A 187 -44.88 -7.70 -20.92
N GLY A 188 -45.91 -7.76 -21.77
CA GLY A 188 -46.05 -6.86 -22.92
C GLY A 188 -45.09 -7.12 -24.10
N LEU A 189 -44.02 -7.90 -23.91
CA LEU A 189 -42.93 -8.11 -24.88
C LEU A 189 -43.39 -8.74 -26.22
N GLY A 190 -44.48 -9.49 -26.23
CA GLY A 190 -44.94 -10.21 -27.44
C GLY A 190 -44.07 -11.40 -27.82
N ALA A 191 -43.38 -12.00 -26.83
CA ALA A 191 -42.38 -13.03 -27.04
C ALA A 191 -42.95 -14.28 -27.74
N GLU A 192 -44.05 -14.85 -27.21
CA GLU A 192 -44.63 -16.07 -27.75
C GLU A 192 -45.20 -15.85 -29.17
N GLU A 193 -45.85 -14.70 -29.41
CA GLU A 193 -46.36 -14.34 -30.73
C GLU A 193 -45.25 -14.14 -31.78
N ALA A 194 -44.06 -13.74 -31.33
CA ALA A 194 -42.86 -13.63 -32.16
C ALA A 194 -42.09 -14.94 -32.32
N GLY A 195 -42.56 -16.05 -31.73
CA GLY A 195 -41.91 -17.36 -31.80
C GLY A 195 -40.78 -17.59 -30.78
N VAL A 196 -40.67 -16.72 -29.77
CA VAL A 196 -39.70 -16.85 -28.67
C VAL A 196 -40.33 -17.68 -27.55
N LYS A 197 -39.71 -18.82 -27.24
CA LYS A 197 -40.16 -19.74 -26.19
C LYS A 197 -39.89 -19.15 -24.80
N LEU A 198 -40.91 -19.19 -23.95
CA LEU A 198 -40.80 -18.88 -22.53
C LEU A 198 -40.88 -20.15 -21.67
N GLU A 199 -40.19 -20.16 -20.54
CA GLU A 199 -40.31 -21.19 -19.49
C GLU A 199 -40.40 -20.53 -18.12
N ARG A 200 -41.54 -20.67 -17.44
CA ARG A 200 -41.80 -20.00 -16.15
C ARG A 200 -41.52 -18.48 -16.19
N GLY A 201 -41.85 -17.85 -17.32
CA GLY A 201 -41.67 -16.41 -17.55
C GLY A 201 -40.28 -15.98 -18.04
N ARG A 202 -39.28 -16.86 -18.08
CA ARG A 202 -37.95 -16.53 -18.62
C ARG A 202 -37.87 -16.85 -20.12
N VAL A 203 -37.08 -16.10 -20.87
CA VAL A 203 -36.77 -16.40 -22.27
C VAL A 203 -35.80 -17.58 -22.32
N VAL A 204 -36.13 -18.62 -23.08
CA VAL A 204 -35.26 -19.79 -23.26
C VAL A 204 -34.23 -19.49 -24.34
N VAL A 205 -32.96 -19.68 -23.99
CA VAL A 205 -31.82 -19.51 -24.90
C VAL A 205 -30.92 -20.74 -24.92
N ASP A 206 -30.14 -20.89 -25.99
CA ASP A 206 -29.02 -21.82 -26.05
C ASP A 206 -27.72 -21.25 -25.44
N GLN A 207 -26.61 -21.98 -25.56
CA GLN A 207 -25.30 -21.55 -25.04
C GLN A 207 -24.72 -20.30 -25.72
N HIS A 208 -25.20 -19.94 -26.93
CA HIS A 208 -24.83 -18.74 -27.67
C HIS A 208 -25.85 -17.62 -27.46
N LEU A 209 -26.74 -17.75 -26.47
CA LEU A 209 -27.77 -16.77 -26.11
C LEU A 209 -28.85 -16.59 -27.21
N SER A 210 -28.94 -17.52 -28.16
CA SER A 210 -29.92 -17.50 -29.23
C SER A 210 -31.25 -18.08 -28.76
N THR A 211 -32.36 -17.46 -29.15
CA THR A 211 -33.71 -17.94 -28.81
C THR A 211 -34.24 -18.94 -29.85
N THR A 212 -35.46 -19.45 -29.65
CA THR A 212 -36.15 -20.27 -30.65
C THR A 212 -36.58 -19.51 -31.92
N ALA A 213 -36.62 -18.18 -31.86
CA ALA A 213 -36.91 -17.35 -33.04
C ALA A 213 -35.60 -17.00 -33.77
N GLY A 214 -35.53 -17.33 -35.06
CA GLY A 214 -34.35 -17.02 -35.88
C GLY A 214 -34.08 -15.52 -35.94
N GLY A 215 -32.82 -15.13 -35.69
CA GLY A 215 -32.43 -13.72 -35.63
C GLY A 215 -32.81 -13.01 -34.33
N VAL A 216 -33.13 -13.75 -33.26
CA VAL A 216 -33.47 -13.18 -31.95
C VAL A 216 -32.63 -13.84 -30.85
N TRP A 217 -31.99 -13.01 -30.02
CA TRP A 217 -31.15 -13.36 -28.88
C TRP A 217 -31.75 -12.78 -27.59
N ALA A 218 -31.33 -13.29 -26.42
CA ALA A 218 -31.71 -12.71 -25.14
C ALA A 218 -30.57 -12.80 -24.10
N ILE A 219 -30.45 -11.78 -23.26
CA ILE A 219 -29.37 -11.63 -22.27
C ILE A 219 -29.90 -11.09 -20.93
N GLY A 220 -29.13 -11.29 -19.88
CA GLY A 220 -29.35 -10.77 -18.54
C GLY A 220 -30.56 -11.41 -17.85
N ASP A 221 -31.14 -10.70 -16.89
CA ASP A 221 -32.13 -11.31 -16.00
C ASP A 221 -33.36 -11.91 -16.71
N VAL A 222 -33.66 -11.50 -17.95
CA VAL A 222 -34.80 -12.03 -18.71
C VAL A 222 -34.63 -13.53 -19.05
N ILE A 223 -33.40 -14.05 -19.12
CA ILE A 223 -33.13 -15.48 -19.34
C ILE A 223 -33.08 -16.29 -18.02
N GLY A 224 -33.12 -15.60 -16.88
CA GLY A 224 -32.98 -16.19 -15.54
C GLY A 224 -31.55 -16.63 -15.23
N GLY A 225 -31.38 -17.59 -14.31
CA GLY A 225 -30.04 -18.03 -13.90
C GLY A 225 -29.37 -17.03 -12.96
N ILE A 226 -28.19 -16.53 -13.33
CA ILE A 226 -27.40 -15.59 -12.51
C ILE A 226 -27.80 -14.15 -12.84
N MET A 227 -28.70 -13.58 -12.04
CA MET A 227 -29.21 -12.21 -12.22
C MET A 227 -28.26 -11.16 -11.64
N LEU A 228 -27.12 -10.95 -12.31
CA LEU A 228 -26.09 -9.98 -11.92
C LEU A 228 -25.70 -9.08 -13.10
N ALA A 229 -25.43 -7.80 -12.82
CA ALA A 229 -25.16 -6.79 -13.84
C ALA A 229 -23.93 -7.11 -14.72
N HIS A 230 -22.85 -7.62 -14.12
CA HIS A 230 -21.65 -8.03 -14.85
C HIS A 230 -21.86 -9.27 -15.71
N VAL A 231 -22.78 -10.16 -15.32
CA VAL A 231 -23.19 -11.31 -16.15
C VAL A 231 -23.97 -10.83 -17.36
N ALA A 232 -25.01 -10.00 -17.16
CA ALA A 232 -25.81 -9.44 -18.25
C ALA A 232 -24.95 -8.65 -19.25
N SER A 233 -23.99 -7.86 -18.75
CA SER A 233 -23.06 -7.10 -19.59
C SER A 233 -22.17 -8.01 -20.42
N TYR A 234 -21.63 -9.07 -19.81
CA TYR A 234 -20.75 -10.03 -20.48
C TYR A 234 -21.49 -10.89 -21.50
N GLU A 235 -22.72 -11.32 -21.19
CA GLU A 235 -23.63 -11.98 -22.12
C GLU A 235 -23.94 -11.07 -23.33
N GLY A 236 -24.17 -9.77 -23.10
CA GLY A 236 -24.36 -8.80 -24.17
C GLY A 236 -23.17 -8.71 -25.13
N VAL A 237 -21.95 -8.69 -24.59
CA VAL A 237 -20.73 -8.75 -25.42
C VAL A 237 -20.67 -10.04 -26.23
N CYS A 238 -20.89 -11.21 -25.59
CA CYS A 238 -20.85 -12.50 -26.29
C CYS A 238 -21.89 -12.60 -27.41
N ALA A 239 -23.12 -12.15 -27.14
CA ALA A 239 -24.21 -12.14 -28.13
C ALA A 239 -23.87 -11.22 -29.31
N VAL A 240 -23.40 -9.99 -29.05
CA VAL A 240 -23.09 -9.02 -30.12
C VAL A 240 -21.86 -9.43 -30.93
N GLU A 241 -20.81 -9.97 -30.32
CA GLU A 241 -19.64 -10.49 -31.05
C GLU A 241 -20.03 -11.66 -31.98
N SER A 242 -20.92 -12.53 -31.51
CA SER A 242 -21.48 -13.63 -32.30
C SER A 242 -22.32 -13.10 -33.48
N ILE A 243 -23.20 -12.13 -33.22
CA ILE A 243 -24.01 -11.46 -34.25
C ILE A 243 -23.13 -10.77 -35.31
N ALA A 244 -22.03 -10.16 -34.89
CA ALA A 244 -21.10 -9.45 -35.77
C ALA A 244 -20.14 -10.40 -36.53
N GLY A 245 -20.12 -11.70 -36.20
CA GLY A 245 -19.20 -12.68 -36.78
C GLY A 245 -17.74 -12.46 -36.39
N HIS A 246 -17.49 -11.81 -35.25
CA HIS A 246 -16.13 -11.56 -34.75
C HIS A 246 -15.60 -12.70 -33.86
N SER A 247 -16.50 -13.44 -33.21
CA SER A 247 -16.17 -14.52 -32.28
C SER A 247 -17.34 -15.49 -32.17
N ASP A 248 -17.07 -16.73 -31.74
CA ASP A 248 -18.09 -17.72 -31.36
C ASP A 248 -18.06 -18.00 -29.84
N ARG A 249 -17.75 -16.94 -29.08
CA ARG A 249 -17.55 -17.00 -27.63
C ARG A 249 -18.88 -17.20 -26.92
N THR A 250 -18.91 -18.22 -26.07
CA THR A 250 -20.03 -18.47 -25.15
C THR A 250 -19.71 -17.92 -23.75
N PRO A 251 -20.72 -17.48 -22.98
CA PRO A 251 -20.49 -17.02 -21.62
C PRO A 251 -20.02 -18.17 -20.71
N ASP A 252 -18.93 -17.94 -19.98
CA ASP A 252 -18.42 -18.88 -18.99
C ASP A 252 -18.90 -18.51 -17.58
N TYR A 253 -19.75 -19.35 -17.01
CA TYR A 253 -20.38 -19.11 -15.71
C TYR A 253 -19.63 -19.71 -14.52
N HIS A 254 -18.57 -20.51 -14.73
CA HIS A 254 -17.96 -21.26 -13.62
C HIS A 254 -17.18 -20.36 -12.63
N ALA A 255 -16.73 -19.20 -13.10
CA ALA A 255 -15.96 -18.21 -12.33
C ALA A 255 -16.71 -16.87 -12.21
N VAL A 256 -18.04 -16.88 -12.04
CA VAL A 256 -18.79 -15.63 -11.83
C VAL A 256 -18.69 -15.20 -10.37
N PRO A 257 -18.12 -14.01 -10.08
CA PRO A 257 -18.10 -13.49 -8.72
C PRO A 257 -19.47 -13.00 -8.29
N ASN A 258 -19.79 -13.21 -7.02
CA ASN A 258 -20.94 -12.66 -6.33
C ASN A 258 -20.45 -11.66 -5.29
N CYS A 259 -20.97 -10.44 -5.31
CA CYS A 259 -20.61 -9.35 -4.41
C CYS A 259 -21.85 -8.86 -3.68
N ILE A 260 -21.74 -8.65 -2.37
CA ILE A 260 -22.78 -8.15 -1.49
C ILE A 260 -22.19 -6.99 -0.71
N TYR A 261 -22.73 -5.80 -0.93
CA TYR A 261 -22.16 -4.52 -0.48
C TYR A 261 -22.65 -4.13 0.91
N THR A 262 -22.58 -5.08 1.85
CA THR A 262 -22.76 -4.83 3.29
C THR A 262 -21.49 -4.24 3.91
N GLU A 263 -21.56 -3.81 5.17
CA GLU A 263 -20.37 -3.57 6.00
C GLU A 263 -20.37 -4.65 7.10
N PRO A 264 -19.30 -5.45 7.26
CA PRO A 264 -18.23 -5.66 6.27
C PRO A 264 -18.78 -6.25 4.96
N GLU A 265 -18.07 -6.03 3.85
CA GLU A 265 -18.45 -6.55 2.53
C GLU A 265 -18.34 -8.09 2.50
N ILE A 266 -19.14 -8.73 1.64
CA ILE A 266 -19.10 -10.17 1.39
C ILE A 266 -18.91 -10.38 -0.11
N ALA A 267 -17.95 -11.21 -0.49
CA ALA A 267 -17.76 -11.62 -1.87
C ALA A 267 -17.33 -13.08 -1.98
N HIS A 268 -17.81 -13.79 -3.00
CA HIS A 268 -17.38 -15.16 -3.26
C HIS A 268 -17.39 -15.50 -4.75
N VAL A 269 -16.57 -16.48 -5.14
CA VAL A 269 -16.50 -17.04 -6.49
C VAL A 269 -16.18 -18.54 -6.40
N GLY A 270 -16.71 -19.33 -7.33
CA GLY A 270 -16.51 -20.77 -7.37
C GLY A 270 -17.31 -21.54 -6.30
N LEU A 271 -16.80 -22.70 -5.88
CA LEU A 271 -17.50 -23.63 -4.99
C LEU A 271 -17.35 -23.24 -3.51
N GLY A 272 -18.44 -23.38 -2.73
CA GLY A 272 -18.40 -23.44 -1.27
C GLY A 272 -17.81 -24.76 -0.77
N GLU A 273 -17.40 -24.81 0.51
CA GLU A 273 -16.78 -26.02 1.06
C GLU A 273 -17.78 -27.18 1.08
N LYS A 274 -19.00 -26.89 1.55
CA LYS A 274 -20.09 -27.87 1.59
C LYS A 274 -20.40 -28.40 0.19
N ASP A 275 -20.56 -27.51 -0.79
CA ASP A 275 -20.89 -27.89 -2.17
C ASP A 275 -19.78 -28.74 -2.81
N ALA A 276 -18.52 -28.40 -2.56
CA ALA A 276 -17.39 -29.18 -3.06
C ALA A 276 -17.38 -30.60 -2.47
N ARG A 277 -17.64 -30.74 -1.17
CA ARG A 277 -17.74 -32.04 -0.48
C ARG A 277 -18.97 -32.84 -0.93
N GLU A 278 -20.12 -32.20 -1.13
CA GLU A 278 -21.34 -32.84 -1.65
C GLU A 278 -21.16 -33.35 -3.09
N LYS A 279 -20.33 -32.66 -3.88
CA LYS A 279 -19.89 -33.12 -5.21
C LYS A 279 -18.84 -34.24 -5.16
N GLY A 280 -18.46 -34.71 -3.97
CA GLY A 280 -17.49 -35.79 -3.78
C GLY A 280 -16.02 -35.38 -4.02
N LEU A 281 -15.72 -34.08 -4.01
CA LEU A 281 -14.36 -33.58 -4.18
C LEU A 281 -13.59 -33.67 -2.86
N ASP A 282 -12.34 -34.12 -2.95
CA ASP A 282 -11.40 -34.04 -1.83
C ASP A 282 -10.78 -32.64 -1.85
N VAL A 283 -10.99 -31.87 -0.77
CA VAL A 283 -10.60 -30.45 -0.71
C VAL A 283 -9.74 -30.10 0.49
N ARG A 284 -8.77 -29.22 0.24
CA ARG A 284 -8.03 -28.46 1.25
C ARG A 284 -8.66 -27.09 1.42
N VAL A 285 -8.71 -26.62 2.67
CA VAL A 285 -9.31 -25.33 3.02
C VAL A 285 -8.27 -24.50 3.77
N GLY A 286 -8.09 -23.27 3.32
CA GLY A 286 -7.22 -22.29 3.96
C GLY A 286 -8.04 -21.09 4.40
N ARG A 287 -7.71 -20.51 5.55
CA ARG A 287 -8.41 -19.35 6.09
C ARG A 287 -7.42 -18.40 6.75
N PHE A 288 -7.53 -17.12 6.41
CA PHE A 288 -6.73 -16.05 7.00
C PHE A 288 -7.62 -14.93 7.54
N PRO A 289 -7.56 -14.61 8.85
CA PRO A 289 -8.37 -13.55 9.44
C PRO A 289 -7.80 -12.16 9.14
N PHE A 290 -8.66 -11.18 8.84
CA PHE A 290 -8.22 -9.80 8.65
C PHE A 290 -7.62 -9.19 9.94
N ALA A 291 -7.93 -9.76 11.12
CA ALA A 291 -7.26 -9.41 12.38
C ALA A 291 -5.75 -9.70 12.39
N ALA A 292 -5.25 -10.55 11.50
CA ALA A 292 -3.82 -10.80 11.31
C ALA A 292 -3.23 -10.02 10.11
N SER A 293 -4.04 -9.27 9.36
CA SER A 293 -3.57 -8.41 8.27
C SER A 293 -3.13 -7.06 8.81
N GLY A 294 -1.84 -6.73 8.66
CA GLY A 294 -1.31 -5.40 8.99
C GLY A 294 -2.09 -4.28 8.31
N ARG A 295 -2.45 -4.45 7.02
CA ARG A 295 -3.23 -3.46 6.29
C ARG A 295 -4.63 -3.26 6.89
N ALA A 296 -5.35 -4.34 7.19
CA ALA A 296 -6.68 -4.25 7.78
C ALA A 296 -6.66 -3.53 9.15
N LEU A 297 -5.61 -3.76 9.94
CA LEU A 297 -5.37 -3.04 11.20
C LEU A 297 -5.14 -1.54 10.96
N THR A 298 -4.34 -1.14 9.95
CA THR A 298 -4.13 0.28 9.63
C THR A 298 -5.40 1.00 9.15
N LEU A 299 -6.37 0.25 8.61
CA LEU A 299 -7.68 0.77 8.20
C LEU A 299 -8.69 0.81 9.35
N GLY A 300 -8.38 0.21 10.50
CA GLY A 300 -9.34 0.02 11.58
C GLY A 300 -10.46 -0.99 11.25
N GLN A 301 -10.28 -1.80 10.20
CA GLN A 301 -11.29 -2.73 9.66
C GLN A 301 -10.76 -4.17 9.72
N SER A 302 -10.62 -4.71 10.92
CA SER A 302 -10.01 -6.05 11.15
C SER A 302 -11.02 -7.20 11.20
N GLU A 303 -12.31 -6.91 11.05
CA GLU A 303 -13.37 -7.91 11.09
C GLU A 303 -13.41 -8.74 9.80
N GLY A 304 -13.63 -10.04 9.95
CA GLY A 304 -13.77 -10.97 8.84
C GLY A 304 -12.51 -11.77 8.49
N PHE A 305 -12.53 -12.42 7.34
CA PHE A 305 -11.48 -13.32 6.86
C PHE A 305 -11.61 -13.61 5.35
N VAL A 306 -10.51 -14.11 4.77
CA VAL A 306 -10.49 -14.78 3.47
C VAL A 306 -10.45 -16.29 3.70
N LYS A 307 -11.28 -17.05 2.96
CA LYS A 307 -11.33 -18.52 2.93
C LYS A 307 -11.16 -18.99 1.49
N VAL A 308 -10.23 -19.90 1.25
CA VAL A 308 -10.01 -20.55 -0.05
C VAL A 308 -10.25 -22.05 0.04
N ILE A 309 -10.76 -22.62 -1.04
CA ILE A 309 -11.06 -24.05 -1.19
C ILE A 309 -10.32 -24.51 -2.43
N ALA A 310 -9.48 -25.52 -2.28
CA ALA A 310 -8.69 -26.07 -3.37
C ALA A 310 -8.81 -27.60 -3.43
N ASP A 311 -8.67 -28.15 -4.64
CA ASP A 311 -8.60 -29.59 -4.82
C ASP A 311 -7.37 -30.18 -4.12
N SER A 312 -7.56 -31.20 -3.30
CA SER A 312 -6.50 -31.77 -2.47
C SER A 312 -5.36 -32.38 -3.27
N ARG A 313 -5.59 -32.83 -4.50
CA ARG A 313 -4.59 -33.56 -5.31
C ARG A 313 -3.83 -32.63 -6.26
N SER A 314 -4.56 -31.82 -6.99
CA SER A 314 -4.04 -30.93 -8.04
C SER A 314 -3.65 -29.56 -7.51
N GLY A 315 -4.12 -29.15 -6.33
CA GLY A 315 -3.90 -27.81 -5.78
C GLY A 315 -4.72 -26.72 -6.47
N LYS A 316 -5.54 -27.04 -7.48
CA LYS A 316 -6.38 -26.05 -8.20
C LYS A 316 -7.32 -25.34 -7.25
N LEU A 317 -7.37 -24.01 -7.33
CA LEU A 317 -8.34 -23.21 -6.60
C LEU A 317 -9.74 -23.49 -7.16
N LEU A 318 -10.65 -23.95 -6.29
CA LEU A 318 -12.03 -24.30 -6.62
C LEU A 318 -13.01 -23.22 -6.19
N GLY A 319 -12.67 -22.45 -5.16
CA GLY A 319 -13.51 -21.38 -4.64
C GLY A 319 -12.77 -20.45 -3.68
N ALA A 320 -13.21 -19.20 -3.62
CA ALA A 320 -12.75 -18.21 -2.68
C ALA A 320 -13.94 -17.44 -2.10
N HIS A 321 -13.89 -17.20 -0.80
CA HIS A 321 -14.97 -16.62 0.00
C HIS A 321 -14.38 -15.59 0.95
N ILE A 322 -14.79 -14.35 0.83
CA ILE A 322 -14.24 -13.21 1.56
C ILE A 322 -15.37 -12.50 2.29
N ILE A 323 -15.18 -12.27 3.59
CA ILE A 323 -15.96 -11.29 4.36
C ILE A 323 -14.97 -10.34 5.02
N GLY A 324 -15.10 -9.03 4.83
CA GLY A 324 -14.17 -8.06 5.38
C GLY A 324 -14.01 -6.81 4.53
N PRO A 325 -13.00 -5.97 4.80
CA PRO A 325 -12.79 -4.74 4.05
C PRO A 325 -12.49 -5.02 2.58
N ARG A 326 -13.17 -4.30 1.68
CA ARG A 326 -12.92 -4.34 0.23
C ARG A 326 -13.06 -5.73 -0.39
N ALA A 327 -13.85 -6.63 0.22
CA ALA A 327 -14.08 -7.98 -0.28
C ALA A 327 -14.50 -7.99 -1.75
N THR A 328 -15.31 -7.01 -2.19
CA THR A 328 -15.80 -6.93 -3.57
C THR A 328 -14.72 -6.57 -4.59
N ASP A 329 -13.62 -5.95 -4.15
CA ASP A 329 -12.46 -5.69 -4.99
C ASP A 329 -11.49 -6.89 -4.99
N LEU A 330 -11.25 -7.47 -3.81
CA LEU A 330 -10.32 -8.59 -3.63
C LEU A 330 -10.75 -9.84 -4.40
N ILE A 331 -12.05 -10.04 -4.57
CA ILE A 331 -12.58 -11.23 -5.25
C ILE A 331 -12.18 -11.31 -6.73
N ALA A 332 -11.78 -10.19 -7.34
CA ALA A 332 -11.36 -10.14 -8.74
C ALA A 332 -10.12 -11.00 -9.01
N GLU A 333 -9.16 -11.03 -8.07
CA GLU A 333 -7.96 -11.86 -8.19
C GLU A 333 -8.32 -13.35 -8.14
N ALA A 334 -9.14 -13.75 -7.17
CA ALA A 334 -9.60 -15.13 -7.07
C ALA A 334 -10.46 -15.55 -8.27
N THR A 335 -11.24 -14.63 -8.83
CA THR A 335 -12.03 -14.84 -10.05
C THR A 335 -11.12 -15.17 -11.22
N LEU A 336 -10.08 -14.36 -11.43
CA LEU A 336 -9.08 -14.60 -12.46
C LEU A 336 -8.36 -15.95 -12.25
N ALA A 337 -8.01 -16.28 -11.01
CA ALA A 337 -7.34 -17.52 -10.68
C ALA A 337 -8.20 -18.76 -10.97
N ILE A 338 -9.48 -18.74 -10.58
CA ILE A 338 -10.41 -19.85 -10.85
C ILE A 338 -10.67 -19.98 -12.35
N GLN A 339 -10.93 -18.86 -13.04
CA GLN A 339 -11.18 -18.84 -14.48
C GLN A 339 -10.05 -19.48 -15.29
N ASN A 340 -8.81 -19.31 -14.84
CA ASN A 340 -7.62 -19.87 -15.49
C ASN A 340 -7.16 -21.20 -14.86
N GLY A 341 -7.90 -21.74 -13.89
CA GLY A 341 -7.59 -23.00 -13.22
C GLY A 341 -6.26 -23.01 -12.48
N LEU A 342 -5.84 -21.86 -11.92
CA LEU A 342 -4.59 -21.71 -11.19
C LEU A 342 -4.58 -22.52 -9.90
N THR A 343 -3.38 -22.95 -9.47
CA THR A 343 -3.18 -23.68 -8.22
C THR A 343 -2.81 -22.76 -7.05
N LEU A 344 -2.92 -23.27 -5.83
CA LEU A 344 -2.44 -22.59 -4.62
C LEU A 344 -0.95 -22.22 -4.70
N GLU A 345 -0.14 -23.07 -5.32
CA GLU A 345 1.29 -22.83 -5.54
C GLU A 345 1.53 -21.73 -6.56
N GLN A 346 0.67 -21.59 -7.59
CA GLN A 346 0.77 -20.48 -8.53
C GLN A 346 0.33 -19.15 -7.91
N LEU A 347 -0.63 -19.17 -6.97
CA LEU A 347 -0.98 -18.00 -6.17
C LEU A 347 0.15 -17.58 -5.23
N ASP A 348 0.91 -18.53 -4.69
CA ASP A 348 2.12 -18.30 -3.87
C ASP A 348 3.25 -17.59 -4.65
N LEU A 349 3.35 -17.82 -5.97
CA LEU A 349 4.34 -17.13 -6.82
C LEU A 349 4.03 -15.65 -7.04
N THR A 350 2.78 -15.22 -6.80
CA THR A 350 2.40 -13.82 -6.95
C THR A 350 2.95 -12.99 -5.79
N ILE A 351 3.84 -12.04 -6.10
CA ILE A 351 4.32 -11.05 -5.13
C ILE A 351 3.19 -10.06 -4.84
N HIS A 352 2.46 -10.28 -3.75
CA HIS A 352 1.45 -9.35 -3.26
C HIS A 352 2.15 -8.16 -2.57
N ALA A 353 1.75 -6.94 -2.89
CA ALA A 353 2.33 -5.75 -2.29
C ALA A 353 2.07 -5.69 -0.77
N HIS A 354 3.05 -5.22 0.02
CA HIS A 354 2.94 -5.10 1.47
C HIS A 354 3.06 -3.63 1.95
N PRO A 355 2.22 -3.16 2.89
CA PRO A 355 1.03 -3.81 3.43
C PRO A 355 -0.21 -3.56 2.54
N THR A 356 -0.89 -4.61 2.10
CA THR A 356 -2.16 -4.53 1.36
C THR A 356 -3.17 -5.61 1.78
N LEU A 357 -4.46 -5.42 1.45
CA LEU A 357 -5.50 -6.41 1.74
C LEU A 357 -5.38 -7.71 0.89
N PRO A 358 -4.96 -7.66 -0.41
CA PRO A 358 -4.69 -8.85 -1.22
C PRO A 358 -3.76 -9.88 -0.57
N GLU A 359 -2.82 -9.49 0.29
CA GLU A 359 -1.98 -10.43 1.05
C GLU A 359 -2.80 -11.47 1.83
N SER A 360 -4.04 -11.15 2.19
CA SER A 360 -4.95 -12.08 2.87
C SER A 360 -5.38 -13.26 1.99
N LEU A 361 -5.43 -13.07 0.66
CA LEU A 361 -5.68 -14.15 -0.30
C LEU A 361 -4.46 -15.08 -0.39
N LEU A 362 -3.27 -14.51 -0.53
CA LEU A 362 -2.00 -15.26 -0.45
C LEU A 362 -1.89 -16.07 0.85
N GLU A 363 -2.05 -15.43 2.00
CA GLU A 363 -1.94 -16.10 3.30
C GLU A 363 -3.02 -17.18 3.47
N SER A 364 -4.22 -17.00 2.91
CA SER A 364 -5.22 -18.05 2.91
C SER A 364 -4.80 -19.25 2.02
N ALA A 365 -4.15 -19.00 0.88
CA ALA A 365 -3.59 -20.04 0.03
C ALA A 365 -2.42 -20.79 0.71
N LEU A 366 -1.55 -20.07 1.42
CA LEU A 366 -0.49 -20.65 2.24
C LEU A 366 -1.05 -21.44 3.43
N ALA A 367 -2.14 -20.97 4.04
CA ALA A 367 -2.82 -21.67 5.12
C ALA A 367 -3.43 -23.00 4.64
N ALA A 368 -3.99 -23.05 3.43
CA ALA A 368 -4.47 -24.29 2.81
C ALA A 368 -3.33 -25.31 2.56
N GLN A 369 -2.10 -24.81 2.43
CA GLN A 369 -0.87 -25.60 2.30
C GLN A 369 -0.19 -25.89 3.66
N GLY A 370 -0.70 -25.34 4.76
CA GLY A 370 -0.13 -25.52 6.10
C GLY A 370 1.17 -24.75 6.36
N ARG A 371 1.42 -23.67 5.61
CA ARG A 371 2.64 -22.84 5.67
C ARG A 371 2.37 -21.33 5.65
N ALA A 372 1.22 -20.90 6.14
CA ALA A 372 0.95 -19.47 6.38
C ALA A 372 2.00 -18.87 7.31
N ILE A 373 2.40 -17.63 7.08
CA ILE A 373 3.48 -16.96 7.82
C ILE A 373 2.91 -16.20 8.99
N HIS A 374 1.82 -15.47 8.75
CA HIS A 374 1.25 -14.53 9.72
C HIS A 374 0.17 -15.13 10.64
N ILE A 375 -0.06 -16.44 10.56
CA ILE A 375 -0.91 -17.20 11.49
C ILE A 375 -0.30 -18.56 11.81
N THR A 376 -0.68 -19.12 12.96
CA THR A 376 -0.29 -20.49 13.32
C THR A 376 -0.95 -21.50 12.40
N ASN A 377 -0.14 -22.34 11.74
CA ASN A 377 -0.65 -23.45 10.94
C ASN A 377 -1.17 -24.59 11.84
N ARG A 378 -2.36 -25.11 11.53
CA ARG A 378 -2.87 -26.33 12.19
C ARG A 378 -2.03 -27.53 11.72
N ARG A 379 -1.42 -28.27 12.65
CA ARG A 379 -0.75 -29.55 12.34
C ARG A 379 -1.77 -30.52 11.75
N SER A 380 -1.65 -30.85 10.47
CA SER A 380 -2.33 -32.00 9.88
C SER A 380 -1.64 -33.29 10.36
N ALA A 381 -2.43 -34.34 10.60
CA ALA A 381 -1.90 -35.67 10.92
C ALA A 381 -1.04 -36.18 9.74
N PRO A 382 0.10 -36.85 9.99
CA PRO A 382 1.03 -37.21 8.94
C PRO A 382 0.41 -38.22 7.97
N THR A 383 0.32 -37.83 6.70
CA THR A 383 0.12 -38.76 5.59
C THR A 383 1.39 -39.59 5.39
N LYS A 384 1.24 -40.92 5.35
CA LYS A 384 2.36 -41.87 5.18
C LYS A 384 3.14 -41.56 3.89
N PRO A 385 4.47 -41.44 3.94
CA PRO A 385 5.28 -41.29 2.74
C PRO A 385 5.40 -42.63 2.00
N THR A 386 5.16 -42.61 0.69
CA THR A 386 5.58 -43.65 -0.26
C THR A 386 7.12 -43.61 -0.38
N PRO A 387 7.80 -44.78 -0.37
CA PRO A 387 9.26 -44.81 -0.27
C PRO A 387 9.89 -44.37 -1.61
N ARG A 388 10.66 -43.28 -1.58
CA ARG A 388 11.68 -43.00 -2.59
C ARG A 388 13.00 -43.59 -2.11
N THR A 389 13.61 -44.36 -3.01
CA THR A 389 14.94 -44.96 -2.89
C THR A 389 15.97 -43.89 -2.60
N ALA A 390 16.74 -44.11 -1.53
CA ALA A 390 17.88 -43.30 -1.14
C ALA A 390 19.07 -43.62 -2.05
N GLU A 391 19.58 -42.61 -2.73
CA GLU A 391 20.98 -42.55 -3.12
C GLU A 391 21.66 -41.51 -2.24
N SER A 392 22.69 -41.99 -1.55
CA SER A 392 23.55 -41.22 -0.67
C SER A 392 24.59 -40.45 -1.49
N SER A 393 24.67 -39.14 -1.29
CA SER A 393 25.93 -38.42 -1.43
C SER A 393 26.11 -37.49 -0.23
N SER A 394 27.09 -37.86 0.57
CA SER A 394 27.63 -37.11 1.69
C SER A 394 28.38 -35.88 1.18
N GLY A 395 27.93 -34.68 1.56
CA GLY A 395 28.67 -33.44 1.44
C GLY A 395 28.37 -32.57 2.65
N GLY A 396 29.31 -32.49 3.59
CA GLY A 396 29.23 -31.60 4.73
C GLY A 396 29.33 -30.14 4.29
N GLY A 397 28.40 -29.31 4.76
CA GLY A 397 28.44 -27.86 4.64
C GLY A 397 28.25 -27.25 6.02
N GLU A 398 29.26 -26.51 6.47
CA GLU A 398 29.35 -25.85 7.77
C GLU A 398 28.25 -24.80 7.96
N GLU A 399 27.73 -24.71 9.19
CA GLU A 399 26.84 -23.63 9.63
C GLU A 399 27.52 -22.26 9.47
N ASN A 400 27.00 -21.44 8.56
CA ASN A 400 27.41 -20.04 8.42
C ASN A 400 26.92 -19.24 9.65
N LYS A 401 27.84 -18.91 10.55
CA LYS A 401 27.60 -17.95 11.65
C LYS A 401 27.52 -16.53 11.08
N PRO A 402 26.66 -15.65 11.62
CA PRO A 402 26.60 -14.26 11.19
C PRO A 402 27.93 -13.55 11.48
N VAL A 403 28.61 -13.14 10.41
CA VAL A 403 29.88 -12.41 10.44
C VAL A 403 29.57 -10.93 10.64
N VAL A 404 29.45 -10.50 11.90
CA VAL A 404 29.87 -9.14 12.28
C VAL A 404 30.68 -9.27 13.56
N ALA A 405 31.99 -9.48 13.39
CA ALA A 405 32.92 -9.46 14.49
C ALA A 405 32.84 -8.10 15.20
N ALA A 406 32.91 -8.11 16.53
CA ALA A 406 33.04 -6.90 17.32
C ALA A 406 34.30 -6.13 16.86
N VAL A 407 34.10 -5.00 16.20
CA VAL A 407 35.19 -4.05 15.88
C VAL A 407 35.85 -3.69 17.21
N LYS A 408 37.12 -4.08 17.38
CA LYS A 408 37.92 -3.68 18.55
C LYS A 408 37.92 -2.16 18.61
N SER A 409 37.61 -1.61 19.79
CA SER A 409 37.59 -0.18 20.02
C SER A 409 38.93 0.44 19.58
N PRO A 410 38.94 1.34 18.57
CA PRO A 410 40.14 2.10 18.26
C PRO A 410 40.48 3.04 19.44
N PRO A 411 41.72 3.58 19.50
CA PRO A 411 42.15 4.44 20.60
C PRO A 411 41.16 5.58 20.82
N SER A 412 40.80 5.85 22.08
CA SER A 412 39.77 6.83 22.42
C SER A 412 40.12 8.20 21.84
N THR A 413 39.31 8.70 20.90
CA THR A 413 39.28 10.12 20.58
C THR A 413 38.96 10.90 21.85
N LYS A 414 39.76 11.93 22.17
CA LYS A 414 39.49 12.80 23.33
C LYS A 414 38.08 13.39 23.18
N GLN A 415 37.30 13.39 24.26
CA GLN A 415 35.95 13.94 24.29
C GLN A 415 35.97 15.43 23.89
N ILE A 416 35.12 15.82 22.94
CA ILE A 416 34.95 17.22 22.52
C ILE A 416 34.31 18.01 23.67
N SER A 417 34.91 19.14 24.02
CA SER A 417 34.47 20.06 25.09
C SER A 417 34.66 21.51 24.68
N ALA A 418 34.06 22.44 25.42
CA ALA A 418 34.28 23.88 25.20
C ALA A 418 35.79 24.23 25.22
N LYS A 419 36.54 23.63 26.16
CA LYS A 419 37.99 23.83 26.29
C LYS A 419 38.77 23.38 25.05
N SER A 420 38.39 22.28 24.41
CA SER A 420 39.07 21.81 23.19
C SER A 420 38.75 22.65 21.94
N LEU A 421 37.76 23.53 22.02
CA LEU A 421 37.32 24.42 20.94
C LEU A 421 37.69 25.90 21.19
N GLU A 422 38.41 26.18 22.28
CA GLU A 422 38.97 27.50 22.54
C GLU A 422 40.00 27.87 21.48
N LEU A 423 39.91 29.11 20.98
CA LEU A 423 40.81 29.67 19.97
C LEU A 423 42.15 30.07 20.62
N ASN A 424 42.97 29.07 20.94
CA ASN A 424 44.28 29.24 21.55
C ASN A 424 45.33 28.36 20.86
N LYS A 425 46.61 28.57 21.20
CA LYS A 425 47.73 27.86 20.57
C LYS A 425 47.74 26.35 20.87
N GLU A 426 47.19 25.92 22.00
CA GLU A 426 47.18 24.50 22.40
C GLU A 426 46.25 23.68 21.49
N ASN A 427 45.12 24.26 21.08
CA ASN A 427 44.12 23.61 20.22
C ASN A 427 44.34 23.86 18.72
N ARG A 428 45.38 24.61 18.35
CA ARG A 428 45.60 25.12 16.99
C ARG A 428 45.50 24.03 15.93
N ASP A 429 46.26 22.94 16.08
CA ASP A 429 46.35 21.92 15.04
C ASP A 429 45.03 21.15 14.89
N PHE A 430 44.28 20.96 15.99
CA PHE A 430 42.95 20.36 15.94
C PHE A 430 41.97 21.25 15.17
N LEU A 431 41.95 22.56 15.48
CA LEU A 431 41.07 23.53 14.81
C LEU A 431 41.41 23.69 13.32
N LEU A 432 42.69 23.72 12.96
CA LEU A 432 43.13 23.76 11.56
C LEU A 432 42.83 22.45 10.83
N GLY A 433 42.84 21.31 11.52
CA GLY A 433 42.37 20.04 10.98
C GLY A 433 40.89 20.08 10.58
N LEU A 434 40.03 20.66 11.43
CA LEU A 434 38.61 20.82 11.10
C LEU A 434 38.39 21.78 9.91
N HIS A 435 39.16 22.87 9.85
CA HIS A 435 39.14 23.81 8.72
C HIS A 435 39.55 23.11 7.41
N ARG A 436 40.67 22.37 7.41
CA ARG A 436 41.13 21.61 6.24
C ARG A 436 40.07 20.63 5.76
N GLU A 437 39.39 19.94 6.68
CA GLU A 437 38.34 18.98 6.31
C GLU A 437 37.11 19.65 5.68
N MET A 438 36.67 20.80 6.20
CA MET A 438 35.62 21.60 5.56
C MET A 438 36.04 22.05 4.14
N GLN A 439 37.31 22.46 3.97
CA GLN A 439 37.84 22.82 2.65
C GLN A 439 37.90 21.63 1.70
N LEU A 440 38.31 20.45 2.19
CA LEU A 440 38.32 19.21 1.41
C LEU A 440 36.92 18.87 0.90
N ILE A 441 35.91 18.90 1.78
CA ILE A 441 34.52 18.62 1.43
C ILE A 441 34.00 19.65 0.42
N ARG A 442 34.18 20.95 0.67
CA ARG A 442 33.80 22.02 -0.27
C ARG A 442 34.38 21.76 -1.65
N ARG A 443 35.68 21.45 -1.73
CA ARG A 443 36.36 21.26 -3.01
C ARG A 443 35.97 19.96 -3.70
N PHE A 444 35.77 18.89 -2.93
CA PHE A 444 35.25 17.62 -3.43
C PHE A 444 33.89 17.83 -4.11
N GLU A 445 32.97 18.53 -3.44
CA GLU A 445 31.60 18.78 -3.90
C GLU A 445 31.57 19.69 -5.14
N GLU A 446 32.37 20.75 -5.18
CA GLU A 446 32.56 21.58 -6.39
C GLU A 446 33.05 20.73 -7.57
N ARG A 447 34.01 19.84 -7.31
CA ARG A 447 34.55 18.98 -8.36
C ARG A 447 33.52 17.93 -8.79
N ALA A 448 32.75 17.34 -7.87
CA ALA A 448 31.66 16.44 -8.19
C ALA A 448 30.63 17.13 -9.10
N GLN A 449 30.29 18.40 -8.83
CA GLN A 449 29.43 19.20 -9.72
C GLN A 449 30.00 19.32 -11.15
N GLU A 450 31.30 19.62 -11.26
CA GLU A 450 31.97 19.71 -12.57
C GLU A 450 31.95 18.37 -13.32
N GLN A 451 32.20 17.25 -12.62
CA GLN A 451 32.22 15.92 -13.24
C GLN A 451 30.82 15.45 -13.64
N TYR A 452 29.79 15.82 -12.87
CA TYR A 452 28.39 15.61 -13.25
C TYR A 452 28.07 16.32 -14.56
N THR A 453 28.51 17.58 -14.71
CA THR A 453 28.32 18.36 -15.94
C THR A 453 29.05 17.74 -17.14
N LYS A 454 30.15 17.03 -16.90
CA LYS A 454 30.88 16.23 -17.89
C LYS A 454 30.26 14.85 -18.16
N ALA A 455 29.07 14.58 -17.61
CA ALA A 455 28.35 13.31 -17.73
C ALA A 455 29.11 12.07 -17.22
N LYS A 456 30.02 12.27 -16.25
CA LYS A 456 30.74 11.14 -15.61
C LYS A 456 29.99 10.53 -14.43
N ILE A 457 29.01 11.25 -13.88
CA ILE A 457 28.20 10.80 -12.74
C ILE A 457 26.80 10.49 -13.24
N GLY A 458 26.36 9.25 -13.06
CA GLY A 458 25.01 8.80 -13.41
C GLY A 458 23.97 9.17 -12.35
N GLY A 459 22.71 9.34 -12.76
CA GLY A 459 21.58 9.60 -11.85
C GLY A 459 21.51 11.03 -11.32
N TYR A 460 21.00 11.20 -10.10
CA TYR A 460 20.90 12.49 -9.42
C TYR A 460 22.09 12.68 -8.46
N CYS A 461 22.71 13.86 -8.48
CA CYS A 461 23.81 14.23 -7.60
C CYS A 461 23.38 15.35 -6.64
N HIS A 462 23.60 15.14 -5.33
CA HIS A 462 23.19 16.03 -4.26
C HIS A 462 24.41 16.46 -3.44
N LEU A 463 24.68 17.78 -3.39
CA LEU A 463 25.93 18.33 -2.86
C LEU A 463 25.77 18.95 -1.47
N ASN A 464 26.75 18.81 -0.58
CA ASN A 464 26.77 19.47 0.74
C ASN A 464 27.28 20.94 0.73
N LEU A 465 27.33 21.60 -0.44
CA LEU A 465 27.85 22.97 -0.56
C LEU A 465 27.09 23.95 0.34
N GLY A 466 27.80 24.61 1.26
CA GLY A 466 27.25 25.55 2.26
C GLY A 466 26.81 24.89 3.57
N GLU A 467 26.84 23.55 3.65
CA GLU A 467 26.45 22.78 4.83
C GLU A 467 27.67 22.23 5.61
N GLU A 468 28.89 22.63 5.26
CA GLU A 468 30.14 21.99 5.72
C GLU A 468 30.29 21.98 7.25
N ALA A 469 29.85 23.04 7.93
CA ALA A 469 29.85 23.09 9.40
C ALA A 469 28.92 22.04 10.02
N THR A 470 27.76 21.77 9.41
CA THR A 470 26.85 20.70 9.87
C THR A 470 27.42 19.31 9.61
N VAL A 471 28.09 19.12 8.48
CA VAL A 471 28.74 17.86 8.10
C VAL A 471 29.88 17.53 9.07
N VAL A 472 30.87 18.43 9.18
CA VAL A 472 32.07 18.20 10.01
C VAL A 472 31.70 18.22 11.49
N GLY A 473 30.91 19.22 11.93
CA GLY A 473 30.49 19.35 13.32
C GLY A 473 29.62 18.20 13.80
N GLY A 474 28.74 17.68 12.94
CA GLY A 474 27.90 16.51 13.24
C GLY A 474 28.71 15.23 13.36
N ILE A 475 29.59 14.95 12.40
CA ILE A 475 30.35 13.69 12.34
C ILE A 475 31.48 13.66 13.38
N LYS A 476 32.22 14.75 13.59
CA LYS A 476 33.33 14.79 14.57
C LYS A 476 32.88 14.80 16.03
N ALA A 477 31.59 14.98 16.29
CA ALA A 477 31.01 14.76 17.61
C ALA A 477 30.91 13.26 18.00
N LEU A 478 31.07 12.35 17.03
CA LEU A 478 30.85 10.91 17.21
C LEU A 478 32.13 10.16 17.56
N LYS A 479 31.97 9.02 18.25
CA LYS A 479 33.03 8.03 18.43
C LYS A 479 33.11 7.11 17.20
N PRO A 480 34.27 6.49 16.93
CA PRO A 480 34.42 5.59 15.79
C PRO A 480 33.52 4.34 15.80
N ASN A 481 32.93 4.01 16.95
CA ASN A 481 31.97 2.91 17.11
C ASN A 481 30.50 3.38 17.04
N ASP A 482 30.20 4.66 16.87
CA ASP A 482 28.81 5.07 16.67
C ASP A 482 28.33 4.73 15.26
N TYR A 483 27.04 4.42 15.13
CA TYR A 483 26.41 4.17 13.83
C TYR A 483 25.91 5.47 13.22
N ILE A 484 26.09 5.62 11.90
CA ILE A 484 25.63 6.80 11.16
C ILE A 484 24.63 6.35 10.08
N PHE A 485 23.47 6.99 10.05
CA PHE A 485 22.47 6.86 8.98
C PHE A 485 22.26 8.23 8.36
N THR A 486 22.34 8.37 7.03
CA THR A 486 22.23 9.67 6.35
C THR A 486 21.17 9.64 5.25
N SER A 487 20.59 10.80 4.93
CA SER A 487 19.87 10.96 3.65
C SER A 487 20.84 10.93 2.47
N TYR A 488 20.31 10.78 1.24
CA TYR A 488 20.98 10.83 -0.08
C TYR A 488 21.94 12.00 -0.41
N ARG A 489 22.26 12.87 0.56
CA ARG A 489 23.21 13.98 0.44
C ARG A 489 24.35 13.75 1.43
N GLU A 490 25.18 12.75 1.13
CA GLU A 490 26.08 12.16 2.12
C GLU A 490 27.58 12.21 1.81
N HIS A 491 28.01 12.78 0.68
CA HIS A 491 29.43 12.67 0.26
C HIS A 491 30.36 13.29 1.30
N GLY A 492 30.03 14.50 1.76
CA GLY A 492 30.78 15.15 2.83
C GLY A 492 30.74 14.36 4.14
N HIS A 493 29.61 13.74 4.47
CA HIS A 493 29.43 12.95 5.69
C HIS A 493 30.28 11.68 5.67
N ALA A 494 30.35 11.00 4.52
CA ALA A 494 31.19 9.84 4.27
C ALA A 494 32.68 10.20 4.43
N ILE A 495 33.12 11.30 3.79
CA ILE A 495 34.50 11.79 3.89
C ILE A 495 34.84 12.18 5.34
N ALA A 496 33.97 12.93 6.01
CA ALA A 496 34.17 13.34 7.40
C ALA A 496 34.25 12.14 8.37
N ARG A 497 33.55 11.04 8.05
CA ARG A 497 33.63 9.79 8.82
C ARG A 497 34.94 9.05 8.61
N GLY A 498 35.63 9.30 7.49
CA GLY A 498 36.92 8.73 7.15
C GLY A 498 36.89 7.78 5.96
N ILE A 499 35.82 7.76 5.18
CA ILE A 499 35.83 7.07 3.88
C ILE A 499 36.77 7.83 2.95
N ASP A 500 37.65 7.11 2.25
CA ASP A 500 38.62 7.70 1.33
C ASP A 500 37.90 8.49 0.20
N PRO A 501 38.17 9.80 0.03
CA PRO A 501 37.61 10.59 -1.07
C PRO A 501 37.78 9.94 -2.45
N LYS A 502 38.85 9.16 -2.66
CA LYS A 502 39.06 8.38 -3.89
C LYS A 502 37.93 7.39 -4.14
N SER A 503 37.58 6.60 -3.13
CA SER A 503 36.46 5.65 -3.20
C SER A 503 35.11 6.36 -3.30
N VAL A 504 34.94 7.50 -2.64
CA VAL A 504 33.71 8.31 -2.75
C VAL A 504 33.54 8.81 -4.20
N MET A 505 34.56 9.39 -4.83
CA MET A 505 34.48 9.87 -6.22
C MET A 505 34.33 8.71 -7.22
N ALA A 506 35.01 7.59 -6.98
CA ALA A 506 34.86 6.37 -7.79
C ALA A 506 33.41 5.83 -7.72
N GLU A 507 32.77 5.88 -6.55
CA GLU A 507 31.35 5.52 -6.41
C GLU A 507 30.45 6.44 -7.23
N LEU A 508 30.70 7.77 -7.19
CA LEU A 508 29.96 8.73 -8.02
C LEU A 508 30.10 8.43 -9.52
N PHE A 509 31.26 7.94 -9.95
CA PHE A 509 31.54 7.59 -11.34
C PHE A 509 31.01 6.20 -11.74
N GLY A 510 30.40 5.47 -10.80
CA GLY A 510 29.93 4.10 -11.04
C GLY A 510 31.05 3.07 -11.22
N LYS A 511 32.20 3.28 -10.55
CA LYS A 511 33.40 2.43 -10.68
C LYS A 511 33.45 1.33 -9.62
N GLU A 512 34.06 0.20 -9.94
CA GLU A 512 34.15 -0.98 -9.05
C GLU A 512 34.94 -0.72 -7.76
N THR A 513 35.83 0.27 -7.78
CA THR A 513 36.61 0.75 -6.62
C THR A 513 35.84 1.73 -5.72
N GLY A 514 34.58 2.00 -6.05
CA GLY A 514 33.66 2.77 -5.23
C GLY A 514 33.32 2.08 -3.90
N THR A 515 32.82 2.85 -2.94
CA THR A 515 32.46 2.36 -1.59
C THR A 515 31.45 1.21 -1.60
N SER A 516 30.52 1.25 -2.55
CA SER A 516 29.48 0.27 -2.81
C SER A 516 29.70 -0.39 -4.18
N HIS A 517 30.97 -0.46 -4.61
CA HIS A 517 31.40 -0.99 -5.90
C HIS A 517 30.73 -0.32 -7.11
N GLY A 518 30.42 0.97 -7.04
CA GLY A 518 29.84 1.74 -8.14
C GLY A 518 28.35 1.49 -8.38
N ARG A 519 27.69 0.71 -7.51
CA ARG A 519 26.28 0.32 -7.64
C ARG A 519 25.35 1.25 -6.86
N GLY A 520 25.87 1.98 -5.88
CA GLY A 520 25.10 2.91 -5.07
C GLY A 520 25.04 4.33 -5.63
N GLY A 521 26.08 4.72 -6.37
CA GLY A 521 26.18 6.07 -6.94
C GLY A 521 26.12 7.16 -5.87
N SER A 522 25.54 8.31 -6.24
CA SER A 522 25.54 9.51 -5.39
C SER A 522 24.67 9.44 -4.13
N MET A 523 23.79 8.45 -4.01
CA MET A 523 22.73 8.43 -2.99
C MET A 523 22.75 7.22 -2.06
N HIS A 524 23.70 6.29 -2.25
CA HIS A 524 23.79 5.03 -1.52
C HIS A 524 25.25 4.63 -1.19
N MET A 525 25.99 5.56 -0.57
CA MET A 525 27.33 5.24 -0.03
C MET A 525 27.19 4.43 1.25
N PHE A 526 28.00 3.38 1.43
CA PHE A 526 27.94 2.50 2.60
C PHE A 526 29.34 2.02 3.00
N ASP A 527 29.61 1.94 4.31
CA ASP A 527 30.83 1.31 4.84
C ASP A 527 30.53 0.70 6.23
N ALA A 528 30.41 -0.63 6.26
CA ALA A 528 30.14 -1.35 7.51
C ALA A 528 31.29 -1.26 8.52
N GLY A 529 32.54 -1.16 8.05
CA GLY A 529 33.72 -1.08 8.91
C GLY A 529 33.78 0.24 9.68
N LEU A 530 33.38 1.32 9.03
CA LEU A 530 33.24 2.65 9.62
C LEU A 530 31.86 2.88 10.26
N ARG A 531 30.96 1.88 10.26
CA ARG A 531 29.57 1.99 10.72
C ARG A 531 28.81 3.13 10.06
N PHE A 532 29.16 3.42 8.80
CA PHE A 532 28.44 4.31 7.94
C PHE A 532 27.37 3.50 7.22
N MET A 533 26.18 3.43 7.83
CA MET A 533 25.07 2.58 7.38
C MET A 533 24.32 3.18 6.19
N GLY A 534 24.74 4.36 5.77
CA GLY A 534 24.74 4.75 4.38
C GLY A 534 23.72 5.80 3.99
N GLY A 535 23.69 6.02 2.68
CA GLY A 535 22.79 6.91 1.97
C GLY A 535 21.48 6.28 1.58
N TYR A 536 20.40 7.04 1.75
CA TYR A 536 19.07 6.58 1.40
C TYR A 536 18.36 7.60 0.52
N GLY A 537 18.10 7.21 -0.74
CA GLY A 537 17.38 7.98 -1.76
C GLY A 537 15.95 8.40 -1.40
N ILE A 538 15.30 7.69 -0.49
CA ILE A 538 13.93 7.98 -0.07
C ILE A 538 13.93 8.95 1.10
N VAL A 539 13.29 10.11 0.92
CA VAL A 539 13.16 11.13 1.96
C VAL A 539 12.56 10.52 3.24
N GLY A 540 13.36 10.49 4.30
CA GLY A 540 13.00 9.94 5.61
C GLY A 540 12.75 8.43 5.65
N GLY A 541 13.12 7.69 4.59
CA GLY A 541 13.05 6.23 4.55
C GLY A 541 14.06 5.54 5.49
N HIS A 542 15.12 6.24 5.88
CA HIS A 542 16.15 5.73 6.79
C HIS A 542 15.84 5.95 8.27
N LEU A 543 14.85 6.79 8.61
CA LEU A 543 14.49 7.06 10.01
C LEU A 543 14.07 5.77 10.74
N PRO A 544 13.24 4.88 10.16
CA PRO A 544 12.90 3.60 10.81
C PRO A 544 14.10 2.65 10.89
N LEU A 545 15.03 2.72 9.93
CA LEU A 545 16.26 1.90 9.94
C LEU A 545 17.19 2.33 11.07
N ALA A 546 17.34 3.64 11.31
CA ALA A 546 18.05 4.15 12.48
C ALA A 546 17.38 3.74 13.79
N ALA A 547 16.04 3.70 13.85
CA ALA A 547 15.31 3.16 15.00
C ALA A 547 15.63 1.67 15.23
N GLY A 548 15.67 0.86 14.17
CA GLY A 548 16.12 -0.52 14.21
C GLY A 548 17.58 -0.67 14.67
N GLY A 549 18.47 0.21 14.21
CA GLY A 549 19.85 0.30 14.68
C GLY A 549 19.94 0.59 16.17
N GLY A 550 19.15 1.56 16.65
CA GLY A 550 19.09 1.92 18.07
C GLY A 550 18.55 0.77 18.92
N TRP A 551 17.55 0.05 18.41
CA TRP A 551 17.06 -1.18 19.01
C TRP A 551 18.16 -2.24 19.12
N ALA A 552 18.93 -2.46 18.05
CA ALA A 552 20.02 -3.44 18.04
C ALA A 552 21.12 -3.09 19.06
N VAL A 553 21.50 -1.81 19.16
CA VAL A 553 22.46 -1.32 20.17
C VAL A 553 21.94 -1.61 21.58
N ARG A 554 20.69 -1.23 21.86
CA ARG A 554 20.05 -1.45 23.16
C ARG A 554 19.92 -2.94 23.50
N TYR A 555 19.49 -3.75 22.53
CA TYR A 555 19.35 -5.20 22.66
C TYR A 555 20.67 -5.88 23.03
N ARG A 556 21.77 -5.44 22.40
CA ARG A 556 23.13 -5.90 22.70
C ARG A 556 23.73 -5.31 23.99
N LYS A 557 23.01 -4.39 24.66
CA LYS A 557 23.49 -3.63 25.82
C LYS A 557 24.81 -2.88 25.53
N ALA A 558 25.00 -2.47 24.28
CA ALA A 558 26.15 -1.68 23.87
C ALA A 558 25.98 -0.22 24.31
N LYS A 559 27.11 0.49 24.45
CA LYS A 559 27.14 1.93 24.74
C LYS A 559 27.39 2.76 23.48
N ASP A 560 27.05 2.22 22.32
CA ASP A 560 27.17 2.92 21.05
C ASP A 560 25.99 3.90 20.92
N VAL A 561 26.14 4.94 20.10
CA VAL A 561 25.04 5.85 19.73
C VAL A 561 24.70 5.63 18.26
N VAL A 562 23.41 5.76 17.94
CA VAL A 562 22.97 5.87 16.54
C VAL A 562 22.74 7.34 16.23
N PHE A 563 23.43 7.84 15.21
CA PHE A 563 23.32 9.20 14.73
C PHE A 563 22.59 9.20 13.39
N CYS A 564 21.41 9.80 13.36
CA CYS A 564 20.56 9.79 12.17
C CYS A 564 20.43 11.20 11.60
N MET A 565 21.03 11.44 10.45
CA MET A 565 21.08 12.75 9.78
C MET A 565 20.03 12.81 8.66
N PHE A 566 19.23 13.87 8.62
CA PHE A 566 18.16 14.03 7.62
C PHE A 566 17.83 15.52 7.41
N GLY A 567 17.19 15.84 6.28
CA GLY A 567 16.76 17.21 5.97
C GLY A 567 15.40 17.58 6.59
N ASP A 568 15.11 18.87 6.68
CA ASP A 568 13.85 19.43 7.19
C ASP A 568 12.59 18.83 6.53
N GLY A 569 12.64 18.56 5.23
CA GLY A 569 11.54 17.97 4.47
C GLY A 569 11.13 16.57 4.95
N ALA A 570 12.02 15.83 5.62
CA ALA A 570 11.70 14.52 6.19
C ALA A 570 10.83 14.61 7.46
N THR A 571 10.58 15.80 8.00
CA THR A 571 9.91 15.98 9.30
C THR A 571 8.38 16.07 9.21
N ASN A 572 7.83 15.94 8.00
CA ASN A 572 6.39 16.06 7.71
C ASN A 572 5.77 14.73 7.21
N ILE A 573 6.44 13.60 7.43
CA ILE A 573 5.98 12.28 6.97
C ILE A 573 5.79 11.33 8.15
N GLY A 574 4.96 10.29 7.96
CA GLY A 574 4.64 9.32 9.02
C GLY A 574 5.86 8.66 9.66
N SER A 575 6.85 8.25 8.85
CA SER A 575 8.05 7.57 9.35
C SER A 575 8.84 8.40 10.35
N PHE A 576 8.83 9.73 10.24
CA PHE A 576 9.44 10.62 11.23
C PHE A 576 8.74 10.53 12.58
N HIS A 577 7.41 10.67 12.58
CA HIS A 577 6.62 10.64 13.80
C HIS A 577 6.68 9.27 14.48
N GLU A 578 6.61 8.20 13.70
CA GLU A 578 6.72 6.82 14.17
C GLU A 578 8.10 6.54 14.76
N SER A 579 9.19 6.93 14.09
CA SER A 579 10.56 6.73 14.57
C SER A 579 10.85 7.48 15.87
N LEU A 580 10.42 8.74 15.98
CA LEU A 580 10.61 9.53 17.21
C LEU A 580 9.85 8.89 18.38
N ASN A 581 8.56 8.57 18.18
CA ASN A 581 7.74 7.93 19.19
C ASN A 581 8.33 6.57 19.63
N PHE A 582 8.68 5.72 18.67
CA PHE A 582 9.28 4.41 18.95
C PHE A 582 10.60 4.55 19.71
N SER A 583 11.48 5.47 19.28
CA SER A 583 12.76 5.69 19.95
C SER A 583 12.57 6.13 21.40
N LYS A 584 11.55 6.94 21.69
CA LYS A 584 11.25 7.39 23.06
C LYS A 584 10.68 6.26 23.90
N VAL A 585 9.64 5.58 23.41
CA VAL A 585 8.98 4.46 24.13
C VAL A 585 9.99 3.42 24.59
N PHE A 586 10.96 3.12 23.72
CA PHE A 586 11.96 2.10 23.98
C PHE A 586 13.29 2.63 24.50
N LYS A 587 13.42 3.94 24.74
CA LYS A 587 14.64 4.58 25.22
C LYS A 587 15.83 4.14 24.35
N LEU A 588 15.75 4.39 23.05
CA LEU A 588 16.81 4.02 22.13
C LEU A 588 17.92 5.07 22.15
N PRO A 589 19.21 4.68 22.09
CA PRO A 589 20.33 5.61 22.14
C PRO A 589 20.54 6.29 20.77
N ILE A 590 19.57 7.14 20.37
CA ILE A 590 19.54 7.78 19.05
C ILE A 590 19.62 9.30 19.19
N VAL A 591 20.50 9.93 18.42
CA VAL A 591 20.45 11.37 18.17
C VAL A 591 19.89 11.61 16.77
N TRP A 592 18.71 12.24 16.73
CA TRP A 592 18.06 12.69 15.51
C TRP A 592 18.63 14.06 15.13
N PHE A 593 19.39 14.12 14.05
CA PHE A 593 20.08 15.33 13.60
C PHE A 593 19.45 15.87 12.31
N CYS A 594 18.61 16.89 12.46
CA CYS A 594 17.93 17.56 11.36
C CYS A 594 18.81 18.68 10.79
N ILE A 595 19.27 18.52 9.55
CA ILE A 595 19.93 19.55 8.77
C ILE A 595 18.82 20.39 8.12
N ASN A 596 18.46 21.50 8.75
CA ASN A 596 17.43 22.40 8.25
C ASN A 596 18.08 23.50 7.41
N ASN A 597 18.12 23.30 6.10
CA ASN A 597 18.61 24.31 5.16
C ASN A 597 17.50 25.27 4.68
N ARG A 598 16.37 25.30 5.41
CA ARG A 598 15.15 26.11 5.21
C ARG A 598 14.25 25.69 4.08
N TYR A 599 14.65 24.70 3.29
CA TYR A 599 13.90 24.24 2.13
C TYR A 599 13.96 22.72 2.03
N GLY A 600 12.81 22.09 1.76
CA GLY A 600 12.77 20.71 1.28
C GLY A 600 13.41 20.59 -0.12
N MET A 601 12.71 19.98 -1.07
CA MET A 601 13.19 20.03 -2.47
C MET A 601 13.22 21.48 -2.99
N GLY A 602 12.11 22.20 -2.91
CA GLY A 602 12.05 23.64 -3.22
C GLY A 602 10.99 24.40 -2.43
N THR A 603 10.40 23.74 -1.43
CA THR A 603 9.32 24.29 -0.61
C THR A 603 9.91 24.81 0.71
N PRO A 604 9.68 26.07 1.09
CA PRO A 604 10.16 26.60 2.36
C PRO A 604 9.46 25.92 3.53
N VAL A 605 10.16 25.79 4.67
CA VAL A 605 9.65 25.13 5.88
C VAL A 605 8.33 25.74 6.34
N GLU A 606 8.17 27.06 6.26
CA GLU A 606 6.96 27.77 6.70
C GLU A 606 5.73 27.48 5.83
N ALA A 607 5.93 26.99 4.60
CA ALA A 607 4.86 26.55 3.72
C ALA A 607 4.53 25.06 3.88
N ALA A 608 5.49 24.25 4.33
CA ALA A 608 5.35 22.79 4.42
C ALA A 608 5.04 22.29 5.84
N SER A 609 5.35 23.05 6.88
CA SER A 609 5.27 22.62 8.28
C SER A 609 4.45 23.59 9.12
N ALA A 610 3.51 23.06 9.90
CA ALA A 610 2.77 23.82 10.90
C ALA A 610 3.65 24.28 12.08
N VAL A 611 4.68 23.48 12.40
CA VAL A 611 5.69 23.80 13.42
C VAL A 611 6.96 24.20 12.68
N LYS A 612 7.26 25.51 12.64
CA LYS A 612 8.37 26.07 11.87
C LYS A 612 9.74 25.78 12.48
N ASP A 613 9.80 25.84 13.80
CA ASP A 613 10.96 25.45 14.59
C ASP A 613 10.97 23.93 14.75
N ILE A 614 11.68 23.21 13.89
CA ILE A 614 11.54 21.76 13.76
C ILE A 614 11.91 21.03 15.06
N TYR A 615 12.89 21.55 15.82
CA TYR A 615 13.25 20.97 17.12
C TYR A 615 12.06 20.87 18.10
N GLN A 616 11.06 21.76 17.99
CA GLN A 616 9.87 21.73 18.84
C GLN A 616 8.94 20.56 18.53
N LYS A 617 9.03 19.95 17.34
CA LYS A 617 8.27 18.74 17.01
C LYS A 617 8.65 17.57 17.91
N ALA A 618 9.91 17.51 18.35
CA ALA A 618 10.40 16.47 19.25
C ALA A 618 9.78 16.58 20.65
N CYS A 619 9.38 17.79 21.08
CA CYS A 619 8.74 18.02 22.38
C CYS A 619 7.42 17.25 22.54
N ALA A 620 6.70 16.98 21.44
CA ALA A 620 5.48 16.17 21.46
C ALA A 620 5.70 14.73 21.97
N TYR A 621 6.96 14.27 21.99
CA TYR A 621 7.36 12.95 22.44
C TYR A 621 8.19 13.00 23.73
N ASP A 622 8.15 14.10 24.50
CA ASP A 622 8.96 14.26 25.71
C ASP A 622 10.47 14.03 25.46
N MET A 623 10.94 14.47 24.30
CA MET A 623 12.32 14.30 23.85
C MET A 623 13.12 15.59 24.07
N GLU A 624 14.30 15.47 24.68
CA GLU A 624 15.22 16.61 24.80
C GLU A 624 15.64 17.06 23.40
N SER A 625 15.40 18.33 23.08
CA SER A 625 15.69 18.90 21.78
C SER A 625 16.37 20.27 21.87
N ILE A 626 17.25 20.55 20.92
CA ILE A 626 17.93 21.84 20.78
C ILE A 626 17.95 22.30 19.33
N GLN A 627 18.05 23.61 19.13
CA GLN A 627 18.40 24.23 17.87
C GLN A 627 19.80 24.85 17.99
N VAL A 628 20.59 24.75 16.91
CA VAL A 628 21.95 25.30 16.82
C VAL A 628 22.13 26.08 15.52
N ASP A 629 23.03 27.07 15.53
CA ASP A 629 23.49 27.73 14.31
C ASP A 629 24.33 26.75 13.46
N GLY A 630 23.71 26.20 12.42
CA GLY A 630 24.33 25.25 11.50
C GLY A 630 25.42 25.86 10.61
N MET A 631 25.58 27.18 10.60
CA MET A 631 26.69 27.86 9.90
C MET A 631 27.90 28.07 10.82
N ASN A 632 27.79 27.76 12.12
CA ASN A 632 28.86 27.90 13.10
C ASN A 632 29.42 26.53 13.50
N LEU A 633 30.57 26.16 12.92
CA LEU A 633 31.23 24.87 13.17
C LEU A 633 31.41 24.56 14.66
N ARG A 634 31.90 25.52 15.45
CA ARG A 634 32.25 25.29 16.86
C ARG A 634 30.99 25.06 17.70
N GLU A 635 29.92 25.79 17.39
CA GLU A 635 28.62 25.58 18.05
C GLU A 635 28.04 24.20 17.70
N VAL A 636 27.94 23.86 16.41
CA VAL A 636 27.43 22.55 15.98
C VAL A 636 28.21 21.43 16.67
N LEU A 637 29.55 21.49 16.63
CA LEU A 637 30.42 20.45 17.18
C LEU A 637 30.26 20.29 18.70
N LEU A 638 30.24 21.41 19.44
CA LEU A 638 30.08 21.38 20.89
C LEU A 638 28.71 20.82 21.31
N ARG A 639 27.64 21.40 20.76
CA ARG A 639 26.26 21.11 21.15
C ARG A 639 25.85 19.70 20.74
N THR A 640 26.33 19.23 19.59
CA THR A 640 26.12 17.84 19.14
C THR A 640 26.86 16.86 20.03
N SER A 641 28.12 17.15 20.40
CA SER A 641 28.89 16.32 21.35
C SER A 641 28.18 16.18 22.70
N GLU A 642 27.61 17.27 23.23
CA GLU A 642 26.81 17.23 24.46
C GLU A 642 25.61 16.28 24.34
N MET A 643 24.86 16.36 23.23
CA MET A 643 23.69 15.50 22.99
C MET A 643 24.07 14.03 22.80
N VAL A 644 25.17 13.77 22.08
CA VAL A 644 25.70 12.41 21.86
C VAL A 644 26.15 11.78 23.18
N GLU A 645 26.93 12.49 23.99
CA GLU A 645 27.44 11.91 25.25
C GLU A 645 26.35 11.76 26.31
N LYS A 646 25.35 12.67 26.34
CA LYS A 646 24.14 12.44 27.16
C LYS A 646 23.38 11.19 26.71
N THR A 647 23.13 11.04 25.41
CA THR A 647 22.45 9.87 24.81
C THR A 647 23.19 8.58 25.11
N ARG A 648 24.51 8.62 25.07
CA ARG A 648 25.36 7.49 25.44
C ARG A 648 25.24 7.12 26.92
N ALA A 649 25.11 8.11 27.79
CA ALA A 649 25.10 7.92 29.23
C ALA A 649 23.78 7.32 29.74
N ASP A 650 22.64 7.76 29.22
CA ASP A 650 21.31 7.39 29.72
C ASP A 650 20.45 6.59 28.73
N SER A 651 20.89 6.43 27.48
CA SER A 651 20.15 5.78 26.42
C SER A 651 18.79 6.44 26.14
N GLU A 652 18.63 7.75 26.36
CA GLU A 652 17.44 8.49 25.92
C GLU A 652 17.66 9.11 24.54
N PRO A 653 16.67 9.03 23.63
CA PRO A 653 16.78 9.68 22.33
C PRO A 653 16.76 11.20 22.47
N ARG A 654 17.47 11.89 21.59
CA ARG A 654 17.59 13.35 21.58
C ARG A 654 17.50 13.92 20.18
N PHE A 655 17.14 15.19 20.07
CA PHE A 655 16.95 15.87 18.80
C PHE A 655 17.82 17.12 18.68
N VAL A 656 18.48 17.28 17.53
CA VAL A 656 19.25 18.48 17.20
C VAL A 656 18.76 19.00 15.86
N GLU A 657 18.31 20.25 15.82
CA GLU A 657 18.09 20.98 14.58
C GLU A 657 19.27 21.91 14.32
N ALA A 658 20.00 21.68 13.23
CA ALA A 658 21.03 22.59 12.75
C ALA A 658 20.45 23.47 11.64
N LEU A 659 20.27 24.76 11.93
CA LEU A 659 19.80 25.75 10.94
C LEU A 659 20.97 26.17 10.04
N CYS A 660 20.96 25.74 8.78
CA CYS A 660 22.02 26.05 7.83
C CYS A 660 21.44 26.58 6.50
N TYR A 661 22.28 26.67 5.47
CA TYR A 661 21.84 27.05 4.14
C TYR A 661 22.70 26.40 3.06
N ARG A 662 22.06 25.68 2.13
CA ARG A 662 22.75 25.08 0.98
C ARG A 662 23.02 26.12 -0.11
N PHE A 663 24.16 26.12 -0.78
CA PHE A 663 24.49 27.13 -1.80
C PHE A 663 24.05 26.78 -3.22
N LYS A 664 23.72 25.52 -3.48
CA LYS A 664 23.17 25.06 -4.76
C LYS A 664 21.72 24.65 -4.61
N GLY A 665 21.05 24.42 -5.74
CA GLY A 665 19.71 23.83 -5.75
C GLY A 665 19.70 22.47 -5.05
N HIS A 666 18.53 21.86 -4.99
CA HIS A 666 18.34 20.57 -4.35
C HIS A 666 19.31 19.51 -4.90
N SER A 667 19.38 19.39 -6.22
CA SER A 667 20.33 18.56 -6.96
C SER A 667 21.10 19.42 -7.96
N VAL A 668 22.13 18.86 -8.58
CA VAL A 668 22.93 19.58 -9.61
C VAL A 668 22.07 20.07 -10.78
N VAL A 669 20.97 19.40 -11.09
CA VAL A 669 20.04 19.76 -12.18
C VAL A 669 18.90 20.68 -11.76
N ASP A 670 18.76 20.99 -10.47
CA ASP A 670 17.71 21.87 -9.98
C ASP A 670 18.01 23.34 -10.37
N PRO A 671 17.12 23.99 -11.15
CA PRO A 671 17.31 25.36 -11.60
C PRO A 671 17.19 26.40 -10.47
N ASP A 672 16.76 26.01 -9.26
CA ASP A 672 16.83 26.85 -8.06
C ASP A 672 16.06 28.18 -8.19
N LYS A 673 14.81 28.07 -8.67
CA LYS A 673 13.92 29.22 -8.93
C LYS A 673 13.17 29.70 -7.67
N TYR A 674 13.22 28.94 -6.58
CA TYR A 674 12.47 29.21 -5.34
C TYR A 674 13.24 30.09 -4.34
N ARG A 675 14.50 30.43 -4.61
CA ARG A 675 15.33 31.31 -3.77
C ARG A 675 15.71 32.56 -4.53
N SER A 676 15.57 33.72 -3.87
CA SER A 676 15.88 35.01 -4.49
C SER A 676 17.40 35.20 -4.61
N ALA A 677 17.84 36.08 -5.51
CA ALA A 677 19.25 36.43 -5.63
C ALA A 677 19.80 37.11 -4.36
N GLU A 678 18.97 37.90 -3.68
CA GLU A 678 19.28 38.56 -2.42
C GLU A 678 19.48 37.56 -1.27
N ASP A 679 18.61 36.57 -1.16
CA ASP A 679 18.73 35.49 -0.15
C ASP A 679 20.03 34.71 -0.36
N LYS A 680 20.31 34.31 -1.62
CA LYS A 680 21.57 33.63 -1.98
C LYS A 680 22.82 34.47 -1.64
N GLU A 681 22.79 35.77 -1.89
CA GLU A 681 23.92 36.67 -1.56
C GLU A 681 24.09 36.84 -0.04
N THR A 682 22.99 36.90 0.71
CA THR A 682 23.02 36.99 2.18
C THR A 682 23.74 35.79 2.78
N TRP A 683 23.37 34.57 2.38
CA TRP A 683 24.00 33.35 2.89
C TRP A 683 25.39 33.09 2.34
N ARG A 684 25.70 33.56 1.13
CA ARG A 684 27.08 33.54 0.60
C ARG A 684 28.03 34.35 1.47
N LYS A 685 27.59 35.48 2.02
CA LYS A 685 28.39 36.27 2.97
C LYS A 685 28.53 35.62 4.34
N ALA A 686 27.60 34.72 4.69
CA ALA A 686 27.61 33.93 5.91
C ALA A 686 28.24 32.54 5.70
N ASP A 687 29.20 32.39 4.78
CA ASP A 687 29.85 31.12 4.50
C ASP A 687 30.55 30.55 5.75
N PRO A 688 30.27 29.28 6.13
CA PRO A 688 30.77 28.71 7.37
C PRO A 688 32.30 28.55 7.38
N ILE A 689 32.92 28.34 6.21
CA ILE A 689 34.38 28.26 6.07
C ILE A 689 34.99 29.63 6.30
N VAL A 690 34.47 30.65 5.61
CA VAL A 690 34.99 32.03 5.69
C VAL A 690 34.81 32.58 7.10
N PHE A 691 33.67 32.31 7.73
CA PHE A 691 33.44 32.68 9.12
C PHE A 691 34.48 32.05 10.05
N PHE A 692 34.75 30.75 9.92
CA PHE A 692 35.74 30.07 10.76
C PHE A 692 37.19 30.53 10.47
N GLU A 693 37.54 30.79 9.21
CA GLU A 693 38.82 31.42 8.83
C GLU A 693 39.01 32.76 9.53
N HIS A 694 37.98 33.61 9.54
CA HIS A 694 38.03 34.89 10.25
C HIS A 694 38.23 34.73 11.76
N GLU A 695 37.59 33.75 12.39
CA GLU A 695 37.80 33.45 13.81
C GLU A 695 39.24 33.02 14.10
N LEU A 696 39.80 32.14 13.27
CA LEU A 696 41.17 31.65 13.39
C LEU A 696 42.22 32.75 13.15
N GLU A 697 41.99 33.63 12.18
CA GLU A 697 42.85 34.77 11.88
C GLU A 697 42.84 35.79 13.01
N LYS A 698 41.64 36.17 13.48
CA LYS A 698 41.47 37.12 14.60
C LYS A 698 42.14 36.61 15.89
N ALA A 699 42.15 35.30 16.11
CA ALA A 699 42.85 34.67 17.23
C ALA A 699 44.36 34.48 17.01
N GLY A 700 44.90 34.82 15.83
CA GLY A 700 46.31 34.68 15.49
C GLY A 700 46.76 33.22 15.33
N LEU A 701 45.84 32.31 15.01
CA LEU A 701 46.12 30.87 14.85
C LEU A 701 46.51 30.52 13.40
N ALA A 702 45.99 31.25 12.44
CA ALA A 702 46.35 31.15 11.03
C ALA A 702 46.26 32.54 10.37
N ASN A 703 46.66 32.62 9.11
CA ASN A 703 46.61 33.83 8.30
C ASN A 703 46.17 33.48 6.87
N GLU A 704 45.95 34.50 6.04
CA GLU A 704 45.52 34.31 4.64
C GLU A 704 46.49 33.44 3.81
N GLU A 705 47.79 33.50 4.10
CA GLU A 705 48.79 32.67 3.41
C GLU A 705 48.60 31.17 3.74
N HIS A 706 48.34 30.84 5.01
CA HIS A 706 48.01 29.48 5.42
C HIS A 706 46.74 28.98 4.75
N PHE A 707 45.66 29.76 4.75
CA PHE A 707 44.40 29.36 4.10
C PHE A 707 44.54 29.17 2.59
N LYS A 708 45.37 29.98 1.92
CA LYS A 708 45.73 29.76 0.50
C LYS A 708 46.50 28.46 0.30
N SER A 709 47.47 28.16 1.16
CA SER A 709 48.23 26.91 1.10
C SER A 709 47.33 25.69 1.27
N VAL A 710 46.40 25.72 2.23
CA VAL A 710 45.43 24.63 2.46
C VAL A 710 44.55 24.42 1.23
N ARG A 711 44.03 25.50 0.64
CA ARG A 711 43.24 25.42 -0.60
C ARG A 711 44.03 24.81 -1.76
N GLN A 712 45.31 25.18 -1.92
CA GLN A 712 46.18 24.61 -2.97
C GLN A 712 46.50 23.13 -2.76
N GLU A 713 46.75 22.72 -1.51
CA GLU A 713 46.97 21.33 -1.13
C GLU A 713 45.74 20.48 -1.44
N VAL A 714 44.56 20.93 -0.97
CA VAL A 714 43.27 20.27 -1.23
C VAL A 714 42.97 20.22 -2.73
N ASP A 715 43.27 21.27 -3.49
CA ASP A 715 43.09 21.28 -4.94
C ASP A 715 43.91 20.19 -5.64
N THR A 716 45.15 19.98 -5.18
CA THR A 716 46.03 18.92 -5.69
C THR A 716 45.50 17.54 -5.31
N GLU A 717 45.10 17.36 -4.04
CA GLU A 717 44.48 16.11 -3.56
C GLU A 717 43.23 15.75 -4.38
N ILE A 718 42.33 16.71 -4.63
CA ILE A 718 41.10 16.48 -5.40
C ILE A 718 41.38 16.18 -6.88
N GLN A 719 42.47 16.70 -7.45
CA GLN A 719 42.91 16.29 -8.80
C GLN A 719 43.31 14.82 -8.83
N GLU A 720 44.03 14.34 -7.82
CA GLU A 720 44.38 12.93 -7.69
C GLU A 720 43.15 12.05 -7.46
N VAL A 721 42.17 12.53 -6.67
CA VAL A 721 40.88 11.85 -6.45
C VAL A 721 40.11 11.63 -7.75
N VAL A 722 39.98 12.68 -8.57
CA VAL A 722 39.32 12.56 -9.88
C VAL A 722 40.10 11.65 -10.81
N LYS A 723 41.43 11.79 -10.85
CA LYS A 723 42.29 10.93 -11.66
C LYS A 723 42.14 9.46 -11.28
N PHE A 724 42.11 9.15 -9.98
CA PHE A 724 41.88 7.79 -9.48
C PHE A 724 40.52 7.24 -9.95
N ALA A 725 39.46 8.03 -9.86
CA ALA A 725 38.14 7.61 -10.33
C ALA A 725 38.10 7.39 -11.86
N ASP A 726 38.81 8.23 -12.63
CA ASP A 726 38.96 8.07 -14.09
C ASP A 726 39.73 6.79 -14.47
N GLU A 727 40.78 6.47 -13.71
CA GLU A 727 41.64 5.30 -13.94
C GLU A 727 41.05 4.00 -13.36
N SER A 728 39.98 4.10 -12.58
CA SER A 728 39.34 2.95 -11.93
C SER A 728 38.54 2.10 -12.93
N PRO A 729 38.56 0.77 -12.77
CA PRO A 729 37.84 -0.13 -13.65
C PRO A 729 36.32 0.02 -13.49
N ASP A 730 35.60 -0.14 -14.60
CA ASP A 730 34.14 -0.30 -14.59
C ASP A 730 33.77 -1.66 -13.96
N PRO A 731 32.59 -1.76 -13.31
CA PRO A 731 32.05 -3.05 -12.86
C PRO A 731 31.93 -4.03 -14.03
N ARG A 732 32.25 -5.31 -13.79
CA ARG A 732 32.14 -6.34 -14.82
C ARG A 732 30.67 -6.70 -15.03
N ALA A 733 30.27 -6.94 -16.28
CA ALA A 733 28.91 -7.37 -16.61
C ALA A 733 28.50 -8.66 -15.86
N ASP A 734 29.44 -9.59 -15.65
CA ASP A 734 29.20 -10.82 -14.88
C ASP A 734 28.82 -10.56 -13.40
N ASP A 735 29.19 -9.39 -12.87
CA ASP A 735 28.89 -9.00 -11.49
C ASP A 735 27.58 -8.18 -11.38
N LEU A 736 26.75 -8.15 -12.44
CA LEU A 736 25.48 -7.40 -12.49
C LEU A 736 24.54 -7.74 -11.32
N TYR A 737 24.48 -9.02 -10.94
CA TYR A 737 23.61 -9.51 -9.87
C TYR A 737 24.33 -9.67 -8.52
N LYS A 738 25.62 -9.37 -8.48
CA LYS A 738 26.43 -9.50 -7.28
C LYS A 738 26.11 -8.35 -6.31
N PHE A 739 25.98 -8.68 -5.03
CA PHE A 739 25.61 -7.75 -3.95
C PHE A 739 24.20 -7.12 -4.08
N VAL A 740 23.34 -7.67 -4.95
CA VAL A 740 21.95 -7.20 -5.09
C VAL A 740 21.03 -7.82 -4.03
N TYR A 741 21.31 -9.07 -3.65
CA TYR A 741 20.54 -9.82 -2.65
C TYR A 741 21.43 -10.28 -1.50
N ALA A 742 20.85 -10.48 -0.32
CA ALA A 742 21.57 -10.98 0.85
C ALA A 742 21.59 -12.52 0.88
N ASP A 743 22.71 -13.09 1.36
CA ASP A 743 22.88 -14.50 1.72
C ASP A 743 22.42 -15.49 0.62
N GLU A 744 21.50 -16.39 0.97
CA GLU A 744 20.99 -17.50 0.16
C GLU A 744 20.33 -17.08 -1.17
N TRP A 745 20.08 -15.78 -1.35
CA TRP A 745 19.43 -15.22 -2.52
C TRP A 745 20.40 -14.76 -3.62
N GLU A 746 21.70 -14.63 -3.32
CA GLU A 746 22.70 -14.10 -4.25
C GLU A 746 22.98 -15.06 -5.44
N ASP A 747 22.82 -16.37 -5.22
CA ASP A 747 23.12 -17.41 -6.21
C ASP A 747 21.90 -17.99 -6.93
N ARG A 748 20.70 -17.45 -6.71
CA ARG A 748 19.44 -17.95 -7.29
C ARG A 748 19.38 -17.67 -8.80
N PRO A 749 19.45 -18.69 -9.68
CA PRO A 749 19.44 -18.48 -11.14
C PRO A 749 18.16 -17.81 -11.63
N GLU A 750 17.03 -18.06 -10.96
CA GLU A 750 15.74 -17.46 -11.27
C GLU A 750 15.69 -15.94 -11.08
N LEU A 751 16.63 -15.35 -10.32
CA LEU A 751 16.75 -13.91 -10.12
C LEU A 751 17.69 -13.23 -11.13
N LYS A 752 18.34 -14.02 -12.00
CA LYS A 752 19.29 -13.54 -13.01
C LYS A 752 18.62 -13.62 -14.39
N SER A 753 18.28 -12.48 -14.99
CA SER A 753 17.92 -12.45 -16.43
C SER A 753 19.17 -12.44 -17.29
N GLU A 754 19.08 -12.90 -18.54
CA GLU A 754 20.19 -12.73 -19.49
C GLU A 754 20.54 -11.23 -19.59
N PRO A 755 21.83 -10.84 -19.54
CA PRO A 755 22.25 -9.46 -19.75
C PRO A 755 21.78 -9.00 -21.13
N VAL A 756 21.08 -7.86 -21.20
CA VAL A 756 20.62 -7.25 -22.46
C VAL A 756 21.76 -6.51 -23.15
#